data_AF-A0A7J6QZF4-F1
#
_entry.id   AF-A0A7J6QZF4-F1
#
_cell.length_a   1.000
_cell.length_b   1.000
_cell.length_c   1.000
_cell.angle_alpha   90.00
_cell.angle_beta   90.00
_cell.angle_gamma   90.00
#
_symmetry.space_group_name_H-M   'P 1'
#
loop_
_entity.id
_entity.type
_entity.pdbx_description
1 polymer ?
#
loop_
_entity_poly.entity_id
_entity_poly.type
_entity_poly.pdbx_seq_one_letter_code
_entity_poly.pdbx_strand_id
1 'polypeptide(L)'
;FGERAGSICSMAPFPSRLKEADIPIAPLLDHARVDAASWKTACSELSGKEDGISLVSDLGFLNPRDVAVFLEASNLKAVPKARIGLLFDMCREHCGLPPVMKISPTSRASSGAEPGDTAVASKRLRLATFLDEADEGFFDLLSPATYSERVSEFVSVYGNINSEWLPTREQLSALRSRLLDNDIPYCDFKVWQTNQRHRLREARQSAWVVNADGEFKKVSQPGLPSYEAWRDSFRVFKFGMLVLKEGSLANYEVYSSTIQRLHDTFPMHWGLVYRADDLLRSSKLVSYKRPDCSWGTALALAAEDAAFWREHVDLCVLRNLAAGGPQLSPRGAPATSATATTTTPVATVMARRQRRMQRQEALVVGVVRSAMPTRPGPAQCRMAHLAPMVGSTSAWVAGVLIRFLAGASGNQQPPGAASSLCVGGLRRAYESTKLMPDGRVAFRHIRLRLEKLVRCHFTELSNVLSSSPPSPISESVVEQARSIIVEECGGDEADKLPSHAASPLRGRLWSILQQKAHDVDDAVPSWLSTGASIGIECAIPYRCVFPHCSEANAEPSLSEITEGDLNGVDIADYLRSFQGSDLSNYASAEDLRDTTLSLLEAEEQKGFCHRFSSMDEVSSYVGSADVALTKLGLRPKPHTDPVKYRIIADARANSLNRCVTCDEHILLPRVQDVVSDVLDLCDRGSSVDEKGCLSMELFSIDVEAAFRLIPVRREDLKFQVVFFADSYWVFDTLMFGVASSPVIWCRTMAQAARFAQLMFTSDELRLNTFMDDPLFVVRGCSENARRILLLVAL
;
A
#
# COMPACT_ATOMS: atom_id res chain seq x y z
N PHE A 1 2.06 7.45 -52.75
CA PHE A 1 1.02 8.15 -53.52
C PHE A 1 -0.10 7.17 -53.81
N GLY A 2 -1.34 7.49 -53.41
CA GLY A 2 -2.55 6.77 -53.82
C GLY A 2 -3.28 6.00 -52.71
N GLU A 3 -4.02 6.74 -51.88
CA GLU A 3 -5.26 6.38 -51.17
C GLU A 3 -5.72 4.91 -51.07
N ARG A 4 -5.90 4.44 -49.83
CA ARG A 4 -7.21 3.96 -49.33
C ARG A 4 -7.20 3.87 -47.80
N ALA A 5 -7.67 4.94 -47.18
CA ALA A 5 -8.39 4.84 -45.91
C ALA A 5 -9.72 4.14 -46.19
N GLY A 6 -10.06 3.10 -45.43
CA GLY A 6 -11.36 2.44 -45.55
C GLY A 6 -11.49 1.17 -44.70
N SER A 7 -12.33 1.27 -43.67
CA SER A 7 -13.02 0.17 -42.96
C SER A 7 -12.27 -0.57 -41.84
N ILE A 8 -12.36 0.00 -40.63
CA ILE A 8 -12.51 -0.80 -39.41
C ILE A 8 -14.00 -1.12 -39.31
N CYS A 9 -14.44 -2.25 -39.88
CA CYS A 9 -15.71 -2.89 -39.51
C CYS A 9 -15.75 -4.33 -40.04
N SER A 10 -16.29 -5.24 -39.22
CA SER A 10 -16.59 -6.67 -39.49
C SER A 10 -15.42 -7.67 -39.38
N MET A 11 -15.22 -8.21 -38.16
CA MET A 11 -14.48 -9.46 -37.97
C MET A 11 -15.34 -10.66 -38.40
N ALA A 12 -14.85 -11.47 -39.34
CA ALA A 12 -15.53 -12.67 -39.85
C ALA A 12 -15.64 -13.79 -38.79
N PRO A 13 -16.68 -14.65 -38.84
CA PRO A 13 -16.91 -15.70 -37.85
C PRO A 13 -15.87 -16.84 -37.90
N PHE A 14 -15.58 -17.41 -36.72
CA PHE A 14 -14.54 -18.39 -36.40
C PHE A 14 -14.36 -19.58 -37.38
N PRO A 15 -15.42 -20.19 -37.96
CA PRO A 15 -15.25 -21.34 -38.87
C PRO A 15 -14.59 -20.99 -40.20
N SER A 16 -14.67 -19.73 -40.63
CA SER A 16 -14.06 -19.22 -41.88
C SER A 16 -12.54 -19.09 -41.75
N ARG A 17 -12.06 -18.78 -40.55
CA ARG A 17 -10.63 -18.58 -40.23
C ARG A 17 -9.85 -19.89 -40.15
N LEU A 18 -10.54 -21.00 -39.83
CA LEU A 18 -9.93 -22.33 -39.80
C LEU A 18 -9.43 -22.77 -41.19
N LYS A 19 -10.15 -22.39 -42.26
CA LYS A 19 -9.76 -22.70 -43.65
C LYS A 19 -8.62 -21.82 -44.18
N GLU A 20 -8.39 -20.65 -43.58
CA GLU A 20 -7.30 -19.73 -43.94
C GLU A 20 -5.99 -20.05 -43.21
N ALA A 21 -6.04 -20.84 -42.12
CA ALA A 21 -4.89 -21.23 -41.30
C ALA A 21 -4.25 -22.59 -41.68
N ASP A 22 -4.79 -23.30 -42.67
CA ASP A 22 -4.25 -24.56 -43.22
C ASP A 22 -3.12 -24.32 -44.23
N ILE A 23 -2.12 -23.52 -43.83
CA ILE A 23 -0.93 -23.22 -44.64
C ILE A 23 0.26 -23.98 -44.04
N PRO A 24 1.19 -24.51 -44.86
CA PRO A 24 2.40 -25.16 -44.36
C PRO A 24 3.21 -24.22 -43.45
N ILE A 25 3.75 -24.75 -42.35
CA ILE A 25 4.52 -23.96 -41.36
C ILE A 25 5.94 -23.58 -41.85
N ALA A 26 6.43 -24.22 -42.91
CA ALA A 26 7.79 -24.05 -43.45
C ALA A 26 8.22 -22.59 -43.72
N PRO A 27 7.39 -21.70 -44.30
CA PRO A 27 7.76 -20.30 -44.52
C PRO A 27 7.94 -19.51 -43.20
N LEU A 28 7.18 -19.85 -42.16
CA LEU A 28 7.29 -19.20 -40.86
C LEU A 28 8.51 -19.71 -40.06
N LEU A 29 8.89 -20.98 -40.24
CA LEU A 29 10.13 -21.52 -39.68
C LEU A 29 11.36 -20.76 -40.16
N ASP A 30 11.41 -20.46 -41.47
CA ASP A 30 12.49 -19.66 -42.06
C ASP A 30 12.46 -18.22 -41.53
N HIS A 31 11.27 -17.63 -41.42
CA HIS A 31 11.11 -16.26 -40.90
C HIS A 31 11.54 -16.12 -39.44
N ALA A 32 11.17 -17.09 -38.59
CA ALA A 32 11.59 -17.16 -37.18
C ALA A 32 13.03 -17.69 -37.00
N ARG A 33 13.68 -18.13 -38.09
CA ARG A 33 15.04 -18.69 -38.15
C ARG A 33 15.24 -19.90 -37.22
N VAL A 34 14.22 -20.75 -37.08
CA VAL A 34 14.33 -21.97 -36.27
C VAL A 34 15.17 -22.99 -37.03
N ASP A 35 16.24 -23.51 -36.42
CA ASP A 35 17.07 -24.54 -37.04
C ASP A 35 16.38 -25.92 -37.03
N ALA A 36 16.71 -26.76 -38.01
CA ALA A 36 16.04 -28.05 -38.20
C ALA A 36 16.19 -29.02 -37.01
N ALA A 37 17.30 -28.95 -36.26
CA ALA A 37 17.53 -29.82 -35.11
C ALA A 37 16.63 -29.40 -33.93
N SER A 38 16.61 -28.10 -33.60
CA SER A 38 15.72 -27.56 -32.56
C SER A 38 14.25 -27.73 -32.89
N TRP A 39 13.89 -27.63 -34.17
CA TRP A 39 12.51 -27.83 -34.63
C TRP A 39 12.05 -29.27 -34.46
N LYS A 40 12.87 -30.26 -34.82
CA LYS A 40 12.54 -31.68 -34.62
C LYS A 40 12.30 -32.03 -33.15
N THR A 41 13.13 -31.50 -32.25
CA THR A 41 12.93 -31.65 -30.80
C THR A 41 11.60 -31.05 -30.36
N ALA A 42 11.26 -29.86 -30.83
CA ALA A 42 9.99 -29.20 -30.50
C ALA A 42 8.78 -30.00 -31.01
N CYS A 43 8.82 -30.51 -32.25
CA CYS A 43 7.75 -31.34 -32.80
C CYS A 43 7.56 -32.63 -32.00
N SER A 44 8.66 -33.33 -31.67
CA SER A 44 8.60 -34.58 -30.92
C SER A 44 8.04 -34.39 -29.51
N GLU A 45 8.40 -33.31 -28.81
CA GLU A 45 7.95 -33.08 -27.43
C GLU A 45 6.52 -32.49 -27.36
N LEU A 46 6.15 -31.61 -28.30
CA LEU A 46 4.83 -30.97 -28.29
C LEU A 46 3.74 -31.83 -28.93
N SER A 47 4.07 -32.68 -29.91
CA SER A 47 3.08 -33.50 -30.64
C SER A 47 3.31 -35.01 -30.54
N GLY A 48 4.39 -35.46 -29.90
CA GLY A 48 4.74 -36.88 -29.76
C GLY A 48 5.32 -37.52 -31.03
N LYS A 49 5.50 -36.77 -32.13
CA LYS A 49 6.07 -37.24 -33.40
C LYS A 49 6.97 -36.17 -34.01
N GLU A 50 8.09 -36.56 -34.62
CA GLU A 50 9.03 -35.61 -35.25
C GLU A 50 8.39 -34.76 -36.35
N ASP A 51 7.38 -35.29 -37.06
CA ASP A 51 6.66 -34.58 -38.13
C ASP A 51 5.19 -34.27 -37.75
N GLY A 52 4.86 -34.25 -36.47
CA GLY A 52 3.47 -34.08 -36.00
C GLY A 52 2.91 -32.66 -36.07
N ILE A 53 3.74 -31.66 -36.39
CA ILE A 53 3.35 -30.26 -36.57
C ILE A 53 3.80 -29.82 -37.97
N SER A 54 2.84 -29.67 -38.87
CA SER A 54 3.11 -29.41 -40.30
C SER A 54 2.41 -28.16 -40.83
N LEU A 55 1.32 -27.74 -40.17
CA LEU A 55 0.53 -26.57 -40.49
C LEU A 55 0.69 -25.48 -39.44
N VAL A 56 0.39 -24.24 -39.82
CA VAL A 56 0.38 -23.08 -38.92
C VAL A 56 -0.66 -23.27 -37.80
N SER A 57 -1.81 -23.85 -38.14
CA SER A 57 -2.88 -24.21 -37.19
C SER A 57 -2.43 -25.23 -36.14
N ASP A 58 -1.62 -26.24 -36.52
CA ASP A 58 -1.13 -27.28 -35.61
C ASP A 58 -0.35 -26.68 -34.42
N LEU A 59 0.45 -25.64 -34.67
CA LEU A 59 1.22 -24.96 -33.62
C LEU A 59 0.42 -23.84 -32.96
N GLY A 60 -0.28 -23.01 -33.72
CA GLY A 60 -0.96 -21.81 -33.22
C GLY A 60 -2.11 -22.09 -32.24
N PHE A 61 -2.75 -23.26 -32.34
CA PHE A 61 -3.84 -23.66 -31.44
C PHE A 61 -3.39 -24.46 -30.21
N LEU A 62 -2.10 -24.79 -30.07
CA LEU A 62 -1.62 -25.40 -28.83
C LEU A 62 -1.86 -24.49 -27.62
N ASN A 63 -2.07 -25.11 -26.47
CA ASN A 63 -2.24 -24.36 -25.23
C ASN A 63 -0.93 -23.61 -24.90
N PRO A 64 -0.96 -22.29 -24.70
CA PRO A 64 0.23 -21.52 -24.38
C PRO A 64 0.99 -22.03 -23.15
N ARG A 65 0.29 -22.65 -22.18
CA ARG A 65 0.94 -23.25 -21.01
C ARG A 65 1.84 -24.43 -21.40
N ASP A 66 1.39 -25.29 -22.31
CA ASP A 66 2.13 -26.49 -22.70
C ASP A 66 3.42 -26.11 -23.47
N VAL A 67 3.32 -25.08 -24.32
CA VAL A 67 4.47 -24.53 -25.04
C VAL A 67 5.43 -23.81 -24.08
N ALA A 68 4.94 -23.09 -23.08
CA ALA A 68 5.79 -22.46 -22.06
C ALA A 68 6.53 -23.49 -21.20
N VAL A 69 5.84 -24.55 -20.75
CA VAL A 69 6.44 -25.66 -19.99
C VAL A 69 7.51 -26.36 -20.82
N PHE A 70 7.26 -26.62 -22.11
CA PHE A 70 8.27 -27.15 -23.03
C PHE A 70 9.49 -26.21 -23.15
N LEU A 71 9.28 -24.91 -23.35
CA LEU A 71 10.37 -23.94 -23.49
C LEU A 71 11.20 -23.83 -22.20
N GLU A 72 10.60 -24.05 -21.03
CA GLU A 72 11.33 -24.07 -19.75
C GLU A 72 12.08 -25.39 -19.55
N ALA A 73 11.40 -26.53 -19.74
CA ALA A 73 11.92 -27.86 -19.44
C ALA A 73 12.88 -28.45 -20.48
N SER A 74 12.82 -28.00 -21.75
CA SER A 74 13.67 -28.54 -22.81
C SER A 74 15.15 -28.19 -22.60
N ASN A 75 16.04 -29.09 -23.01
CA ASN A 75 17.50 -28.89 -22.97
C ASN A 75 18.03 -27.97 -24.11
N LEU A 76 17.13 -27.27 -24.81
CA LEU A 76 17.49 -26.34 -25.87
C LEU A 76 18.22 -25.11 -25.30
N LYS A 77 19.16 -24.55 -26.08
CA LYS A 77 19.83 -23.29 -25.70
C LYS A 77 18.84 -22.12 -25.74
N ALA A 78 19.15 -21.04 -25.02
CA ALA A 78 18.28 -19.88 -24.88
C ALA A 78 17.83 -19.25 -26.21
N VAL A 79 18.70 -19.22 -27.22
CA VAL A 79 18.40 -18.65 -28.55
C VAL A 79 17.38 -19.50 -29.32
N PRO A 80 17.55 -20.83 -29.49
CA PRO A 80 16.51 -21.71 -30.04
C PRO A 80 15.15 -21.62 -29.33
N LYS A 81 15.15 -21.57 -27.98
CA LYS A 81 13.92 -21.41 -27.18
C LYS A 81 13.17 -20.13 -27.54
N ALA A 82 13.89 -19.01 -27.64
CA ALA A 82 13.28 -17.74 -28.04
C ALA A 82 12.74 -17.77 -29.48
N ARG A 83 13.40 -18.47 -30.41
CA ARG A 83 12.92 -18.57 -31.80
C ARG A 83 11.67 -19.43 -31.93
N ILE A 84 11.57 -20.51 -31.16
CA ILE A 84 10.37 -21.36 -31.13
C ILE A 84 9.20 -20.61 -30.48
N GLY A 85 9.44 -19.85 -29.41
CA GLY A 85 8.40 -18.98 -28.82
C GLY A 85 7.92 -17.88 -29.79
N LEU A 86 8.82 -17.30 -30.58
CA LEU A 86 8.46 -16.31 -31.60
C LEU A 86 7.65 -16.96 -32.73
N LEU A 87 8.06 -18.13 -33.20
CA LEU A 87 7.32 -18.91 -34.19
C LEU A 87 5.90 -19.23 -33.71
N PHE A 88 5.74 -19.62 -32.45
CA PHE A 88 4.44 -19.90 -31.85
C PHE A 88 3.53 -18.67 -31.90
N ASP A 89 4.03 -17.49 -31.51
CA ASP A 89 3.25 -16.26 -31.57
C ASP A 89 2.90 -15.81 -32.99
N MET A 90 3.82 -16.00 -33.94
CA MET A 90 3.55 -15.76 -35.36
C MET A 90 2.44 -16.68 -35.88
N CYS A 91 2.46 -17.96 -35.50
CA CYS A 91 1.41 -18.92 -35.86
C CYS A 91 0.06 -18.54 -35.24
N ARG A 92 0.06 -18.05 -33.98
CA ARG A 92 -1.15 -17.55 -33.32
C ARG A 92 -1.74 -16.34 -34.02
N GLU A 93 -0.90 -15.38 -34.39
CA GLU A 93 -1.32 -14.19 -35.10
C GLU A 93 -1.93 -14.55 -36.47
N HIS A 94 -1.35 -15.51 -37.20
CA HIS A 94 -1.92 -16.05 -38.44
C HIS A 94 -3.27 -16.77 -38.22
N CYS A 95 -3.48 -17.41 -37.08
CA CYS A 95 -4.77 -17.97 -36.67
C CYS A 95 -5.75 -16.90 -36.14
N GLY A 96 -5.37 -15.61 -36.10
CA GLY A 96 -6.17 -14.52 -35.54
C GLY A 96 -6.31 -14.57 -34.01
N LEU A 97 -5.37 -15.23 -33.34
CA LEU A 97 -5.24 -15.31 -31.89
C LEU A 97 -4.18 -14.32 -31.39
N PRO A 98 -4.34 -13.74 -30.19
CA PRO A 98 -3.34 -12.84 -29.64
C PRO A 98 -2.02 -13.58 -29.35
N PRO A 99 -0.86 -12.95 -29.57
CA PRO A 99 0.44 -13.47 -29.14
C PRO A 99 0.49 -13.51 -27.61
N VAL A 100 1.17 -14.51 -27.06
CA VAL A 100 1.19 -14.80 -25.62
C VAL A 100 2.62 -14.95 -25.10
N MET A 101 3.59 -15.22 -25.98
CA MET A 101 5.00 -15.35 -25.59
C MET A 101 5.67 -13.97 -25.58
N LYS A 102 6.19 -13.55 -24.42
CA LYS A 102 6.89 -12.26 -24.31
C LYS A 102 8.27 -12.36 -24.99
N ILE A 103 8.35 -12.11 -26.29
CA ILE A 103 9.64 -12.08 -27.01
C ILE A 103 9.76 -10.76 -27.76
N SER A 104 10.73 -9.96 -27.35
CA SER A 104 11.11 -8.73 -28.06
C SER A 104 11.79 -9.10 -29.38
N PRO A 105 11.41 -8.51 -30.52
CA PRO A 105 12.05 -8.79 -31.79
C PRO A 105 13.50 -8.30 -31.78
N THR A 106 14.36 -9.17 -32.30
CA THR A 106 15.81 -9.03 -32.53
C THR A 106 16.27 -7.62 -32.87
N SER A 107 17.10 -7.02 -32.02
CA SER A 107 18.05 -5.97 -32.40
C SER A 107 19.44 -6.58 -32.64
N ARG A 108 20.13 -6.00 -33.62
CA ARG A 108 21.36 -6.47 -34.25
C ARG A 108 22.51 -6.66 -33.27
N ALA A 109 23.33 -7.67 -33.58
CA ALA A 109 24.61 -7.96 -32.98
C ALA A 109 25.47 -6.70 -32.81
N SER A 110 25.87 -6.43 -31.58
CA SER A 110 27.15 -5.79 -31.27
C SER A 110 27.96 -6.78 -30.46
N SER A 111 29.06 -7.20 -31.06
CA SER A 111 30.09 -8.05 -30.48
C SER A 111 30.86 -7.28 -29.42
N GLY A 112 30.87 -7.80 -28.19
CA GLY A 112 31.64 -7.28 -27.07
C GLY A 112 31.22 -7.97 -25.79
N ALA A 113 31.67 -9.22 -25.61
CA ALA A 113 31.52 -9.91 -24.34
C ALA A 113 32.48 -9.28 -23.33
N GLU A 114 31.94 -8.71 -22.24
CA GLU A 114 32.70 -8.52 -21.01
C GLU A 114 32.57 -9.81 -20.16
N PRO A 115 33.65 -10.29 -19.54
CA PRO A 115 33.67 -11.54 -18.80
C PRO A 115 32.94 -11.39 -17.45
N GLY A 116 32.37 -12.50 -16.97
CA GLY A 116 31.53 -12.53 -15.78
C GLY A 116 32.18 -11.88 -14.56
N ASP A 117 31.50 -10.87 -14.03
CA ASP A 117 31.73 -10.40 -12.67
C ASP A 117 30.96 -11.30 -11.71
N THR A 118 31.72 -12.10 -10.96
CA THR A 118 31.33 -12.65 -9.67
C THR A 118 30.57 -11.59 -8.86
N ALA A 119 29.39 -11.95 -8.35
CA ALA A 119 28.50 -11.06 -7.61
C ALA A 119 29.21 -10.40 -6.41
N VAL A 120 29.66 -9.16 -6.59
CA VAL A 120 30.06 -8.28 -5.50
C VAL A 120 28.78 -7.65 -4.94
N ALA A 121 28.49 -7.90 -3.66
CA ALA A 121 27.31 -7.38 -2.98
C ALA A 121 27.15 -5.87 -3.20
N SER A 122 26.08 -5.45 -3.90
CA SER A 122 25.77 -4.04 -4.13
C SER A 122 25.33 -3.39 -2.82
N LYS A 123 25.89 -2.21 -2.51
CA LYS A 123 25.49 -1.45 -1.33
C LYS A 123 24.09 -0.88 -1.53
N ARG A 124 23.12 -1.35 -0.73
CA ARG A 124 21.73 -0.90 -0.76
C ARG A 124 21.54 0.40 0.03
N LEU A 125 20.87 1.40 -0.55
CA LEU A 125 20.63 2.73 0.02
C LEU A 125 19.13 3.10 0.01
N ARG A 126 18.71 4.04 0.85
CA ARG A 126 17.30 4.50 0.97
C ARG A 126 16.95 5.60 -0.03
N LEU A 127 15.86 5.47 -0.77
CA LEU A 127 15.35 6.47 -1.72
C LEU A 127 15.01 7.80 -1.02
N ALA A 128 14.44 7.75 0.19
CA ALA A 128 14.12 8.90 1.05
C ALA A 128 15.28 9.88 1.25
N THR A 129 16.51 9.37 1.21
CA THR A 129 17.70 10.17 1.46
C THR A 129 18.21 10.90 0.20
N PHE A 130 17.90 10.38 -0.99
CA PHE A 130 18.55 10.77 -2.23
C PHE A 130 17.60 11.22 -3.35
N LEU A 131 16.32 10.83 -3.32
CA LEU A 131 15.39 11.03 -4.44
C LEU A 131 14.09 11.74 -4.01
N ASP A 132 13.39 11.21 -3.01
CA ASP A 132 12.04 11.63 -2.65
C ASP A 132 11.79 11.35 -1.16
N GLU A 133 11.58 12.39 -0.33
CA GLU A 133 11.44 12.25 1.13
C GLU A 133 10.31 11.30 1.54
N ALA A 134 9.27 11.16 0.70
CA ALA A 134 8.13 10.29 0.97
C ALA A 134 8.36 8.83 0.55
N ASP A 135 9.47 8.51 -0.11
CA ASP A 135 9.78 7.19 -0.65
C ASP A 135 10.74 6.42 0.28
N GLU A 136 10.19 5.57 1.15
CA GLU A 136 10.99 4.74 2.06
C GLU A 136 11.66 3.53 1.38
N GLY A 137 11.50 3.37 0.06
CA GLY A 137 12.08 2.28 -0.70
C GLY A 137 13.61 2.30 -0.74
N PHE A 138 14.18 1.29 -1.40
CA PHE A 138 15.63 1.09 -1.49
C PHE A 138 16.08 0.89 -2.92
N PHE A 139 17.32 1.29 -3.21
CA PHE A 139 17.96 1.08 -4.49
C PHE A 139 19.39 0.53 -4.32
N ASP A 140 19.84 -0.21 -5.32
CA ASP A 140 21.21 -0.70 -5.42
C ASP A 140 22.13 0.37 -6.01
N LEU A 141 23.25 0.61 -5.32
CA LEU A 141 24.25 1.56 -5.78
C LEU A 141 25.02 0.99 -6.97
N LEU A 142 25.08 1.75 -8.07
CA LEU A 142 25.90 1.41 -9.23
C LEU A 142 27.38 1.24 -8.84
N SER A 143 28.06 0.31 -9.51
CA SER A 143 29.51 0.18 -9.36
C SER A 143 30.21 1.48 -9.79
N PRO A 144 31.38 1.82 -9.22
CA PRO A 144 32.16 2.97 -9.66
C PRO A 144 32.48 2.94 -11.17
N ALA A 145 32.75 1.74 -11.70
CA ALA A 145 33.07 1.53 -13.11
C ALA A 145 31.87 1.88 -14.01
N THR A 146 30.70 1.30 -13.74
CA THR A 146 29.47 1.54 -14.52
C THR A 146 29.03 3.00 -14.44
N TYR A 147 29.20 3.66 -13.29
CA TYR A 147 28.93 5.09 -13.18
C TYR A 147 29.88 5.92 -14.07
N SER A 148 31.18 5.64 -14.00
CA SER A 148 32.21 6.37 -14.76
C SER A 148 32.04 6.17 -16.26
N GLU A 149 31.69 4.95 -16.69
CA GLU A 149 31.39 4.62 -18.08
C GLU A 149 30.21 5.45 -18.61
N ARG A 150 29.07 5.45 -17.90
CA ARG A 150 27.87 6.21 -18.29
C ARG A 150 28.12 7.70 -18.36
N VAL A 151 28.87 8.25 -17.41
CA VAL A 151 29.24 9.67 -17.42
C VAL A 151 30.19 9.97 -18.57
N SER A 152 31.15 9.08 -18.86
CA SER A 152 32.09 9.25 -19.98
C SER A 152 31.37 9.20 -21.33
N GLU A 153 30.43 8.29 -21.49
CA GLU A 153 29.56 8.22 -22.69
C GLU A 153 28.79 9.54 -22.86
N PHE A 154 28.18 10.04 -21.79
CA PHE A 154 27.46 11.31 -21.82
C PHE A 154 28.38 12.50 -22.18
N VAL A 155 29.56 12.60 -21.56
CA VAL A 155 30.54 13.66 -21.84
C VAL A 155 31.07 13.56 -23.27
N SER A 156 31.18 12.37 -23.85
CA SER A 156 31.59 12.20 -25.25
C SER A 156 30.58 12.79 -26.25
N VAL A 157 29.29 12.78 -25.89
CA VAL A 157 28.20 13.31 -26.74
C VAL A 157 27.99 14.81 -26.51
N TYR A 158 27.99 15.25 -25.25
CA TYR A 158 27.59 16.62 -24.88
C TYR A 158 28.77 17.54 -24.51
N GLY A 159 29.99 17.03 -24.50
CA GLY A 159 31.18 17.75 -24.09
C GLY A 159 31.32 17.87 -22.57
N ASN A 160 32.35 18.60 -22.14
CA ASN A 160 32.64 18.77 -20.72
C ASN A 160 31.62 19.74 -20.09
N ILE A 161 30.94 19.29 -19.03
CA ILE A 161 29.91 20.03 -18.31
C ILE A 161 30.35 20.18 -16.85
N ASN A 162 29.92 21.25 -16.19
CA ASN A 162 30.22 21.47 -14.77
C ASN A 162 29.84 20.22 -13.95
N SER A 163 30.81 19.68 -13.21
CA SER A 163 30.63 18.49 -12.37
C SER A 163 29.55 18.63 -11.30
N GLU A 164 29.21 19.85 -10.88
CA GLU A 164 28.13 20.11 -9.92
C GLU A 164 26.73 19.87 -10.53
N TRP A 165 26.61 19.90 -11.86
CA TRP A 165 25.35 19.65 -12.56
C TRP A 165 25.15 18.18 -12.91
N LEU A 166 26.20 17.36 -12.79
CA LEU A 166 26.09 15.92 -12.94
C LEU A 166 25.52 15.31 -11.66
N PRO A 167 24.57 14.37 -11.76
CA PRO A 167 24.08 13.66 -10.59
C PRO A 167 25.21 12.84 -9.96
N THR A 168 25.24 12.78 -8.63
CA THR A 168 26.16 11.87 -7.95
C THR A 168 25.83 10.42 -8.29
N ARG A 169 26.76 9.51 -8.02
CA ARG A 169 26.53 8.06 -8.19
C ARG A 169 25.28 7.59 -7.47
N GLU A 170 25.03 8.08 -6.26
CA GLU A 170 23.83 7.76 -5.47
C GLU A 170 22.56 8.30 -6.13
N GLN A 171 22.56 9.56 -6.57
CA GLN A 171 21.43 10.18 -7.26
C GLN A 171 21.09 9.47 -8.59
N LEU A 172 22.11 9.18 -9.41
CA LEU A 172 21.93 8.48 -10.68
C LEU A 172 21.42 7.04 -10.47
N SER A 173 21.92 6.35 -9.44
CA SER A 173 21.48 4.99 -9.11
C SER A 173 20.02 4.97 -8.63
N ALA A 174 19.63 5.93 -7.79
CA ALA A 174 18.25 6.08 -7.32
C ALA A 174 17.29 6.37 -8.48
N LEU A 175 17.62 7.34 -9.33
CA LEU A 175 16.81 7.70 -10.49
C LEU A 175 16.70 6.54 -11.49
N ARG A 176 17.79 5.79 -11.70
CA ARG A 176 17.79 4.58 -12.54
C ARG A 176 16.86 3.50 -12.00
N SER A 177 16.81 3.30 -10.68
CA SER A 177 15.94 2.27 -10.10
C SER A 177 14.47 2.53 -10.46
N ARG A 178 14.00 3.78 -10.34
CA ARG A 178 12.62 4.15 -10.75
C ARG A 178 12.36 3.90 -12.23
N LEU A 179 13.34 4.20 -13.08
CA LEU A 179 13.19 3.99 -14.52
C LEU A 179 13.14 2.51 -14.90
N LEU A 180 13.89 1.65 -14.20
CA LEU A 180 13.82 0.20 -14.41
C LEU A 180 12.47 -0.38 -14.01
N ASP A 181 11.84 0.19 -12.98
CA ASP A 181 10.48 -0.17 -12.55
C ASP A 181 9.39 0.42 -13.47
N ASN A 182 9.80 1.16 -14.51
CA ASN A 182 8.93 1.95 -15.39
C ASN A 182 7.98 2.88 -14.61
N ASP A 183 8.42 3.34 -13.44
CA ASP A 183 7.70 4.28 -12.61
C ASP A 183 7.98 5.72 -13.05
N ILE A 184 7.14 6.66 -12.61
CA ILE A 184 7.32 8.08 -12.88
C ILE A 184 8.67 8.52 -12.30
N PRO A 185 9.58 9.12 -13.10
CA PRO A 185 10.90 9.55 -12.64
C PRO A 185 10.81 10.86 -11.83
N TYR A 186 9.94 10.90 -10.83
CA TYR A 186 9.78 12.03 -9.93
C TYR A 186 10.98 12.14 -8.98
N CYS A 187 11.38 13.37 -8.68
CA CYS A 187 12.39 13.72 -7.69
C CYS A 187 11.83 14.87 -6.86
N ASP A 188 11.86 14.76 -5.53
CA ASP A 188 11.53 15.88 -4.65
C ASP A 188 12.70 16.85 -4.63
N PHE A 189 12.55 18.04 -5.19
CA PHE A 189 13.64 19.04 -5.27
C PHE A 189 14.02 19.66 -3.93
N LYS A 190 13.33 19.32 -2.82
CA LYS A 190 13.83 19.56 -1.46
C LYS A 190 14.93 18.58 -1.06
N VAL A 191 14.92 17.37 -1.61
CA VAL A 191 15.91 16.31 -1.37
C VAL A 191 16.95 16.24 -2.48
N TRP A 192 16.49 16.36 -3.73
CA TRP A 192 17.27 16.32 -4.96
C TRP A 192 17.84 17.69 -5.27
N GLN A 193 19.10 17.92 -4.90
CA GLN A 193 19.77 19.21 -5.05
C GLN A 193 21.17 19.06 -5.66
N THR A 194 21.71 20.18 -6.14
CA THR A 194 23.14 20.32 -6.41
C THR A 194 23.93 20.14 -5.12
N ASN A 195 25.09 19.49 -5.16
CA ASN A 195 25.95 19.27 -3.99
C ASN A 195 25.33 18.41 -2.87
N GLN A 196 24.73 17.26 -3.24
CA GLN A 196 24.08 16.30 -2.34
C GLN A 196 24.89 15.94 -1.08
N ARG A 197 26.22 15.84 -1.17
CA ARG A 197 27.09 15.54 -0.02
C ARG A 197 27.08 16.65 1.02
N HIS A 198 27.07 17.92 0.60
CA HIS A 198 27.00 19.07 1.48
C HIS A 198 25.65 19.10 2.19
N ARG A 199 24.55 18.96 1.44
CA ARG A 199 23.19 18.88 2.00
C ARG A 199 23.04 17.73 3.00
N LEU A 200 23.55 16.53 2.70
CA LEU A 200 23.51 15.41 3.63
C LEU A 200 24.34 15.66 4.89
N ARG A 201 25.45 16.39 4.76
CA ARG A 201 26.25 16.82 5.90
C ARG A 201 25.52 17.87 6.72
N GLU A 202 24.90 18.87 6.09
CA GLU A 202 24.05 19.88 6.74
C GLU A 202 22.79 19.27 7.37
N ALA A 203 22.14 18.27 6.76
CA ALA A 203 21.00 17.58 7.34
C ALA A 203 21.39 16.69 8.53
N ARG A 204 22.63 16.20 8.56
CA ARG A 204 23.21 15.51 9.74
C ARG A 204 23.71 16.49 10.80
N GLN A 205 24.19 17.66 10.37
CA GLN A 205 24.75 18.73 11.21
C GLN A 205 23.73 19.79 11.63
N SER A 206 22.50 19.76 11.11
CA SER A 206 21.32 20.46 11.63
C SER A 206 20.97 19.77 12.94
N ALA A 207 21.91 19.95 13.86
CA ALA A 207 21.95 19.47 15.21
C ALA A 207 20.86 20.20 15.97
N TRP A 208 20.32 19.49 16.94
CA TRP A 208 19.47 20.04 17.96
C TRP A 208 20.10 21.33 18.51
N VAL A 209 19.42 22.46 18.31
CA VAL A 209 19.83 23.71 18.95
C VAL A 209 19.14 23.75 20.31
N VAL A 210 19.94 23.89 21.36
CA VAL A 210 19.44 24.12 22.71
C VAL A 210 19.00 25.57 22.78
N ASN A 211 17.70 25.81 22.99
CA ASN A 211 17.17 27.15 23.21
C ASN A 211 17.66 27.69 24.57
N ALA A 212 17.52 29.00 24.80
CA ALA A 212 17.87 29.63 26.08
C ALA A 212 17.15 29.00 27.31
N ASP A 213 16.04 28.29 27.08
CA ASP A 213 15.25 27.58 28.10
C ASP A 213 15.69 26.11 28.30
N GLY A 214 16.77 25.64 27.64
CA GLY A 214 17.30 24.28 27.78
C GLY A 214 16.62 23.22 26.92
N GLU A 215 15.60 23.57 26.13
CA GLU A 215 14.91 22.62 25.23
C GLU A 215 15.67 22.42 23.90
N PHE A 216 15.82 21.16 23.50
CA PHE A 216 16.40 20.76 22.22
C PHE A 216 15.39 20.96 21.09
N LYS A 217 15.65 21.88 20.17
CA LYS A 217 14.83 22.09 18.97
C LYS A 217 15.59 21.63 17.73
N LYS A 218 15.03 20.66 17.00
CA LYS A 218 15.48 20.31 15.65
C LYS A 218 15.21 21.50 14.73
N VAL A 219 16.25 22.04 14.11
CA VAL A 219 16.10 23.12 13.12
C VAL A 219 15.33 22.55 11.93
N SER A 220 14.16 23.14 11.65
CA SER A 220 13.32 22.76 10.50
C SER A 220 14.09 22.99 9.21
N GLN A 221 13.99 22.06 8.27
CA GLN A 221 14.48 22.26 6.91
C GLN A 221 13.84 23.50 6.26
N PRO A 222 14.51 24.11 5.26
CA PRO A 222 14.09 25.37 4.66
C PRO A 222 12.67 25.29 4.07
N GLY A 223 12.02 26.44 3.88
CA GLY A 223 10.72 26.53 3.21
C GLY A 223 10.72 26.03 1.77
N LEU A 224 9.64 26.30 1.03
CA LEU A 224 9.54 25.98 -0.41
C LEU A 224 10.82 26.42 -1.15
N PRO A 225 11.40 25.58 -2.04
CA PRO A 225 12.59 25.96 -2.82
C PRO A 225 12.35 27.27 -3.56
N SER A 226 13.36 28.15 -3.66
CA SER A 226 13.28 29.30 -4.56
C SER A 226 13.30 28.84 -6.02
N TYR A 227 13.00 29.73 -6.97
CA TYR A 227 13.11 29.40 -8.38
C TYR A 227 14.54 29.03 -8.78
N GLU A 228 15.54 29.70 -8.24
CA GLU A 228 16.95 29.39 -8.47
C GLU A 228 17.29 27.99 -7.96
N ALA A 229 16.84 27.65 -6.74
CA ALA A 229 17.04 26.31 -6.17
C ALA A 229 16.33 25.23 -7.00
N TRP A 230 15.09 25.48 -7.43
CA TRP A 230 14.36 24.59 -8.33
C TRP A 230 15.10 24.41 -9.66
N ARG A 231 15.60 25.49 -10.26
CA ARG A 231 16.32 25.47 -11.54
C ARG A 231 17.59 24.65 -11.44
N ASP A 232 18.32 24.79 -10.34
CA ASP A 232 19.56 24.06 -10.11
C ASP A 232 19.29 22.56 -9.86
N SER A 233 18.27 22.22 -9.08
CA SER A 233 17.78 20.84 -8.92
C SER A 233 17.30 20.23 -10.24
N PHE A 234 16.54 20.97 -11.05
CA PHE A 234 16.05 20.54 -12.35
C PHE A 234 17.20 20.30 -13.34
N ARG A 235 18.28 21.08 -13.28
CA ARG A 235 19.48 20.83 -14.10
C ARG A 235 20.11 19.47 -13.79
N VAL A 236 20.28 19.14 -12.51
CA VAL A 236 20.82 17.83 -12.09
C VAL A 236 19.90 16.70 -12.55
N PHE A 237 18.58 16.90 -12.40
CA PHE A 237 17.57 15.96 -12.88
C PHE A 237 17.67 15.73 -14.40
N LYS A 238 17.67 16.82 -15.18
CA LYS A 238 17.80 16.82 -16.64
C LYS A 238 19.05 16.03 -17.09
N PHE A 239 20.21 16.33 -16.52
CA PHE A 239 21.44 15.63 -16.89
C PHE A 239 21.43 14.17 -16.45
N GLY A 240 20.83 13.83 -15.30
CA GLY A 240 20.63 12.43 -14.92
C GLY A 240 19.76 11.65 -15.90
N MET A 241 18.67 12.25 -16.38
CA MET A 241 17.83 11.63 -17.40
C MET A 241 18.55 11.48 -18.75
N LEU A 242 19.39 12.45 -19.14
CA LEU A 242 20.20 12.37 -20.36
C LEU A 242 21.28 11.28 -20.26
N VAL A 243 21.95 11.15 -19.12
CA VAL A 243 22.91 10.06 -18.85
C VAL A 243 22.22 8.70 -18.90
N LEU A 244 20.96 8.62 -18.48
CA LEU A 244 20.14 7.40 -18.56
C LEU A 244 19.41 7.23 -19.91
N LYS A 245 19.65 8.12 -20.88
CA LYS A 245 19.08 8.10 -22.24
C LYS A 245 17.55 8.18 -22.29
N GLU A 246 16.94 8.86 -21.31
CA GLU A 246 15.48 8.99 -21.17
C GLU A 246 14.88 10.24 -21.84
N GLY A 247 15.51 10.78 -22.87
CA GLY A 247 15.00 11.89 -23.66
C GLY A 247 16.09 12.69 -24.34
N SER A 248 15.67 13.70 -25.09
CA SER A 248 16.58 14.66 -25.74
C SER A 248 16.76 15.90 -24.88
N LEU A 249 17.86 16.64 -25.07
CA LEU A 249 18.06 17.93 -24.40
C LEU A 249 16.91 18.90 -24.69
N ALA A 250 16.43 18.94 -25.94
CA ALA A 250 15.32 19.81 -26.35
C ALA A 250 14.05 19.57 -25.52
N ASN A 251 13.74 18.31 -25.21
CA ASN A 251 12.57 17.97 -24.41
C ASN A 251 12.59 18.64 -23.03
N TYR A 252 13.76 18.65 -22.38
CA TYR A 252 13.91 19.24 -21.05
C TYR A 252 14.00 20.77 -21.09
N GLU A 253 14.55 21.35 -22.16
CA GLU A 253 14.57 22.80 -22.36
C GLU A 253 13.16 23.37 -22.56
N VAL A 254 12.29 22.65 -23.29
CA VAL A 254 10.87 23.02 -23.42
C VAL A 254 10.22 23.10 -22.03
N TYR A 255 10.43 22.07 -21.21
CA TYR A 255 9.88 22.03 -19.86
C TYR A 255 10.41 23.17 -18.98
N SER A 256 11.74 23.36 -18.90
CA SER A 256 12.30 24.40 -18.05
C SER A 256 11.92 25.81 -18.50
N SER A 257 11.81 26.03 -19.82
CA SER A 257 11.37 27.32 -20.38
C SER A 257 9.93 27.64 -20.00
N THR A 258 9.04 26.63 -19.96
CA THR A 258 7.66 26.83 -19.50
C THR A 258 7.61 27.23 -18.03
N ILE A 259 8.35 26.56 -17.15
CA ILE A 259 8.38 26.92 -15.72
C ILE A 259 9.02 28.29 -15.51
N GLN A 260 10.09 28.60 -16.24
CA GLN A 260 10.71 29.93 -16.23
C GLN A 260 9.70 31.01 -16.64
N ARG A 261 8.98 30.80 -17.75
CA ARG A 261 7.95 31.74 -18.22
C ARG A 261 6.86 31.95 -17.18
N LEU A 262 6.40 30.89 -16.51
CA LEU A 262 5.39 30.98 -15.44
C LEU A 262 5.93 31.74 -14.22
N HIS A 263 7.19 31.50 -13.84
CA HIS A 263 7.87 32.25 -12.78
C HIS A 263 7.99 33.74 -13.15
N ASP A 264 8.46 34.06 -14.34
CA ASP A 264 8.68 35.44 -14.78
C ASP A 264 7.36 36.20 -14.94
N THR A 265 6.28 35.50 -15.29
CA THR A 265 4.91 36.05 -15.34
C THR A 265 4.34 36.27 -13.94
N PHE A 266 4.62 35.37 -12.99
CA PHE A 266 4.05 35.40 -11.64
C PHE A 266 5.12 35.31 -10.52
N PRO A 267 6.10 36.25 -10.46
CA PRO A 267 7.27 36.12 -9.58
C PRO A 267 6.90 36.11 -8.09
N MET A 268 5.87 36.87 -7.71
CA MET A 268 5.37 36.96 -6.34
C MET A 268 4.52 35.75 -5.91
N HIS A 269 4.24 34.82 -6.85
CA HIS A 269 3.41 33.64 -6.64
C HIS A 269 4.15 32.34 -6.96
N TRP A 270 5.48 32.36 -6.88
CA TRP A 270 6.31 31.17 -7.13
C TRP A 270 5.83 29.92 -6.39
N GLY A 271 5.35 30.04 -5.16
CA GLY A 271 4.82 28.90 -4.40
C GLY A 271 3.63 28.17 -5.07
N LEU A 272 2.81 28.89 -5.85
CA LEU A 272 1.73 28.28 -6.65
C LEU A 272 2.27 27.61 -7.91
N VAL A 273 3.23 28.25 -8.58
CA VAL A 273 3.93 27.69 -9.75
C VAL A 273 4.66 26.40 -9.38
N TYR A 274 5.45 26.42 -8.30
CA TYR A 274 6.15 25.25 -7.77
C TYR A 274 5.19 24.12 -7.44
N ARG A 275 4.04 24.42 -6.79
CA ARG A 275 3.05 23.39 -6.44
C ARG A 275 2.44 22.74 -7.69
N ALA A 276 2.18 23.50 -8.74
CA ALA A 276 1.66 22.97 -9.99
C ALA A 276 2.71 22.12 -10.73
N ASP A 277 3.98 22.57 -10.77
CA ASP A 277 5.11 21.79 -11.27
C ASP A 277 5.28 20.46 -10.53
N ASP A 278 5.24 20.52 -9.19
CA ASP A 278 5.40 19.34 -8.33
C ASP A 278 4.31 18.30 -8.58
N LEU A 279 3.04 18.73 -8.60
CA LEU A 279 1.89 17.88 -8.92
C LEU A 279 1.99 17.25 -10.32
N LEU A 280 2.48 18.03 -11.29
CA LEU A 280 2.63 17.56 -12.65
C LEU A 280 3.70 16.47 -12.72
N ARG A 281 4.90 16.74 -12.20
CA ARG A 281 6.01 15.77 -12.19
C ARG A 281 5.71 14.53 -11.36
N SER A 282 4.98 14.66 -10.25
CA SER A 282 4.73 13.55 -9.31
C SER A 282 3.63 12.61 -9.75
N SER A 283 2.58 13.12 -10.41
CA SER A 283 1.33 12.36 -10.57
C SER A 283 0.65 12.50 -11.93
N LYS A 284 0.79 13.64 -12.61
CA LYS A 284 0.17 13.83 -13.94
C LYS A 284 1.07 13.42 -15.08
N LEU A 285 2.40 13.38 -14.89
CA LEU A 285 3.34 13.09 -15.96
C LEU A 285 3.06 11.75 -16.68
N VAL A 286 2.56 10.74 -15.95
CA VAL A 286 2.21 9.43 -16.52
C VAL A 286 1.15 9.51 -17.61
N SER A 287 0.21 10.47 -17.57
CA SER A 287 -0.82 10.60 -18.62
C SER A 287 -0.25 11.07 -19.96
N TYR A 288 0.96 11.65 -19.95
CA TYR A 288 1.68 12.10 -21.15
C TYR A 288 2.69 11.05 -21.63
N LYS A 289 2.93 9.97 -20.87
CA LYS A 289 3.84 8.88 -21.23
C LYS A 289 3.13 7.87 -22.14
N ARG A 290 3.54 7.81 -23.41
CA ARG A 290 3.12 6.81 -24.38
C ARG A 290 4.10 5.62 -24.40
N PRO A 291 3.71 4.43 -24.88
CA PRO A 291 4.58 3.25 -24.92
C PRO A 291 5.86 3.46 -25.75
N ASP A 292 5.79 4.31 -26.76
CA ASP A 292 6.84 4.56 -27.76
C ASP A 292 7.69 5.82 -27.47
N CYS A 293 7.35 6.62 -26.45
CA CYS A 293 8.05 7.87 -26.16
C CYS A 293 8.83 7.80 -24.84
N SER A 294 9.93 8.56 -24.73
CA SER A 294 10.71 8.63 -23.49
C SER A 294 10.03 9.50 -22.44
N TRP A 295 10.49 9.43 -21.18
CA TRP A 295 10.00 10.30 -20.12
C TRP A 295 10.27 11.79 -20.37
N GLY A 296 11.39 12.13 -21.01
CA GLY A 296 11.66 13.48 -21.48
C GLY A 296 10.58 13.96 -22.45
N THR A 297 10.15 13.13 -23.41
CA THR A 297 9.07 13.51 -24.35
C THR A 297 7.76 13.72 -23.63
N ALA A 298 7.44 12.89 -22.63
CA ALA A 298 6.25 13.09 -21.78
C ALA A 298 6.29 14.45 -21.05
N LEU A 299 7.46 14.86 -20.52
CA LEU A 299 7.62 16.18 -19.89
C LEU A 299 7.40 17.32 -20.89
N ALA A 300 7.97 17.23 -22.10
CA ALA A 300 7.78 18.24 -23.13
C ALA A 300 6.29 18.40 -23.50
N LEU A 301 5.56 17.28 -23.68
CA LEU A 301 4.12 17.30 -23.94
C LEU A 301 3.34 17.93 -22.78
N ALA A 302 3.71 17.61 -21.54
CA ALA A 302 3.07 18.17 -20.35
C ALA A 302 3.32 19.68 -20.19
N ALA A 303 4.48 20.17 -20.64
CA ALA A 303 4.78 21.61 -20.67
C ALA A 303 3.93 22.38 -21.69
N GLU A 304 3.40 21.71 -22.71
CA GLU A 304 2.52 22.32 -23.72
C GLU A 304 1.03 22.28 -23.32
N ASP A 305 0.68 21.64 -22.20
CA ASP A 305 -0.71 21.55 -21.73
C ASP A 305 -1.18 22.87 -21.12
N ALA A 306 -1.63 23.78 -21.99
CA ALA A 306 -2.15 25.08 -21.60
C ALA A 306 -3.40 24.97 -20.69
N ALA A 307 -4.17 23.88 -20.76
CA ALA A 307 -5.34 23.70 -19.90
C ALA A 307 -4.91 23.43 -18.46
N PHE A 308 -3.95 22.51 -18.27
CA PHE A 308 -3.37 22.20 -16.96
C PHE A 308 -2.77 23.44 -16.30
N TRP A 309 -1.90 24.17 -17.01
CA TRP A 309 -1.23 25.35 -16.45
C TRP A 309 -2.20 26.50 -16.16
N ARG A 310 -3.21 26.70 -17.01
CA ARG A 310 -4.25 27.70 -16.75
C ARG A 310 -5.04 27.38 -15.50
N GLU A 311 -5.42 26.13 -15.31
CA GLU A 311 -6.21 25.70 -14.15
C GLU A 311 -5.41 25.80 -12.84
N HIS A 312 -4.18 25.30 -12.84
CA HIS A 312 -3.39 25.11 -11.62
C HIS A 312 -2.49 26.29 -11.27
N VAL A 313 -2.21 27.18 -12.23
CA VAL A 313 -1.41 28.40 -12.01
C VAL A 313 -2.26 29.65 -12.25
N ASP A 314 -2.69 29.90 -13.48
CA ASP A 314 -3.31 31.19 -13.84
C ASP A 314 -4.57 31.48 -13.01
N LEU A 315 -5.51 30.55 -12.97
CA LEU A 315 -6.77 30.71 -12.21
C LEU A 315 -6.51 30.78 -10.70
N CYS A 316 -5.53 30.03 -10.18
CA CYS A 316 -5.15 30.08 -8.77
C CYS A 316 -4.55 31.44 -8.39
N VAL A 317 -3.66 31.98 -9.23
CA VAL A 317 -3.08 33.31 -9.04
C VAL A 317 -4.15 34.39 -9.13
N LEU A 318 -5.01 34.36 -10.16
CA LEU A 318 -6.09 35.33 -10.33
C LEU A 318 -7.09 35.32 -9.16
N ARG A 319 -7.45 34.13 -8.65
CA ARG A 319 -8.29 34.01 -7.45
C ARG A 319 -7.61 34.60 -6.21
N ASN A 320 -6.31 34.40 -6.04
CA ASN A 320 -5.55 34.94 -4.91
C ASN A 320 -5.48 36.48 -4.97
N LEU A 321 -5.25 37.03 -6.18
CA LEU A 321 -5.29 38.47 -6.43
C LEU A 321 -6.68 39.08 -6.17
N ALA A 322 -7.75 38.41 -6.62
CA ALA A 322 -9.13 38.86 -6.42
C ALA A 322 -9.56 38.81 -4.93
N ALA A 323 -8.98 37.92 -4.13
CA ALA A 323 -9.27 37.79 -2.71
C ALA A 323 -8.51 38.79 -1.81
N GLY A 324 -7.73 39.71 -2.39
CA GLY A 324 -6.93 40.69 -1.62
C GLY A 324 -5.79 40.08 -0.80
N GLY A 325 -5.28 38.92 -1.21
CA GLY A 325 -4.22 38.19 -0.50
C GLY A 325 -2.92 38.99 -0.38
N PRO A 326 -2.17 38.86 0.73
CA PRO A 326 -0.94 39.62 0.95
C PRO A 326 0.14 39.26 -0.08
N GLN A 327 0.81 40.29 -0.63
CA GLN A 327 2.03 40.16 -1.43
C GLN A 327 3.12 39.45 -0.59
N LEU A 328 3.48 38.22 -0.96
CA LEU A 328 4.60 37.53 -0.32
C LEU A 328 5.92 38.11 -0.86
N SER A 329 6.51 39.05 -0.12
CA SER A 329 7.84 39.60 -0.44
C SER A 329 8.93 38.51 -0.35
N PRO A 330 9.89 38.45 -1.30
CA PRO A 330 11.01 37.52 -1.22
C PRO A 330 12.03 38.05 -0.20
N ARG A 331 12.09 37.45 0.99
CA ARG A 331 13.14 37.77 1.97
C ARG A 331 14.36 36.88 1.73
N GLY A 332 15.33 37.41 0.99
CA GLY A 332 16.70 36.91 0.93
C GLY A 332 17.70 38.04 1.16
N ALA A 333 18.23 38.15 2.39
CA ALA A 333 19.55 38.70 2.77
C ALA A 333 19.61 38.87 4.30
N PRO A 334 20.78 38.63 4.96
CA PRO A 334 20.91 38.69 6.41
C PRO A 334 21.21 40.13 6.87
N ALA A 335 20.55 40.59 7.93
CA ALA A 335 20.90 41.83 8.62
C ALA A 335 21.02 41.59 10.13
N THR A 336 22.09 42.14 10.66
CA THR A 336 22.66 42.10 12.01
C THR A 336 21.73 42.54 13.15
N SER A 337 21.89 41.84 14.28
CA SER A 337 21.64 42.20 15.69
C SER A 337 20.82 43.45 16.06
N ALA A 338 19.75 43.24 16.83
CA ALA A 338 19.43 44.07 18.00
C ALA A 338 18.54 43.30 18.99
N THR A 339 18.98 43.30 20.24
CA THR A 339 18.36 42.72 21.44
C THR A 339 17.09 43.46 21.84
N ALA A 340 16.00 42.73 22.09
CA ALA A 340 14.90 43.20 22.94
C ALA A 340 14.14 42.00 23.52
N THR A 341 14.34 41.77 24.81
CA THR A 341 13.60 40.87 25.69
C THR A 341 12.15 41.31 25.82
N THR A 342 11.20 40.43 25.48
CA THR A 342 9.83 40.52 26.00
C THR A 342 9.21 39.11 26.07
N THR A 343 9.10 38.60 27.28
CA THR A 343 8.36 37.37 27.65
C THR A 343 6.90 37.46 27.23
N THR A 344 6.38 36.43 26.56
CA THR A 344 4.94 36.26 26.27
C THR A 344 4.48 34.85 26.67
N PRO A 345 3.27 34.67 27.23
CA PRO A 345 2.87 33.43 27.90
C PRO A 345 2.33 32.35 26.95
N VAL A 346 2.34 31.11 27.47
CA VAL A 346 2.05 29.80 26.85
C VAL A 346 0.73 29.70 26.05
N ALA A 347 -0.19 30.66 26.18
CA ALA A 347 -1.50 30.65 25.51
C ALA A 347 -1.46 30.87 23.98
N THR A 348 -0.38 31.44 23.42
CA THR A 348 -0.34 31.83 21.99
C THR A 348 0.08 30.68 21.03
N VAL A 349 0.63 29.59 21.56
CA VAL A 349 1.08 28.43 20.77
C VAL A 349 -0.10 27.53 20.35
N MET A 350 -1.10 27.36 21.22
CA MET A 350 -2.33 26.61 20.92
C MET A 350 -3.17 27.30 19.83
N ALA A 351 -3.32 28.62 19.90
CA ALA A 351 -4.11 29.41 18.93
C ALA A 351 -3.51 29.41 17.51
N ARG A 352 -2.17 29.31 17.37
CA ARG A 352 -1.50 29.22 16.06
C ARG A 352 -1.57 27.82 15.44
N ARG A 353 -1.58 26.77 16.27
CA ARG A 353 -1.71 25.36 15.83
C ARG A 353 -3.14 25.04 15.38
N GLN A 354 -4.13 25.59 16.08
CA GLN A 354 -5.55 25.49 15.74
C GLN A 354 -5.88 26.21 14.42
N ARG A 355 -5.27 27.39 14.17
CA ARG A 355 -5.37 28.10 12.87
C ARG A 355 -4.68 27.39 11.71
N ARG A 356 -3.67 26.55 11.98
CA ARG A 356 -2.97 25.73 10.96
C ARG A 356 -3.77 24.48 10.59
N MET A 357 -4.43 23.84 11.56
CA MET A 357 -5.37 22.73 11.31
C MET A 357 -6.63 23.20 10.55
N GLN A 358 -7.23 24.33 10.95
CA GLN A 358 -8.36 24.93 10.21
C GLN A 358 -7.99 25.29 8.76
N ARG A 359 -6.72 25.61 8.48
CA ARG A 359 -6.22 25.85 7.11
C ARG A 359 -6.01 24.57 6.29
N GLN A 360 -5.70 23.43 6.92
CA GLN A 360 -5.57 22.13 6.25
C GLN A 360 -6.94 21.49 5.98
N GLU A 361 -7.89 21.57 6.92
CA GLU A 361 -9.30 21.23 6.68
C GLU A 361 -9.90 22.07 5.55
N ALA A 362 -9.65 23.38 5.54
CA ALA A 362 -10.07 24.27 4.45
C ALA A 362 -9.40 23.93 3.10
N LEU A 363 -8.20 23.33 3.12
CA LEU A 363 -7.51 22.90 1.90
C LEU A 363 -8.13 21.62 1.31
N VAL A 364 -8.51 20.66 2.16
CA VAL A 364 -9.15 19.40 1.73
C VAL A 364 -10.61 19.65 1.31
N VAL A 365 -11.37 20.42 2.09
CA VAL A 365 -12.72 20.88 1.71
C VAL A 365 -12.65 21.76 0.44
N GLY A 366 -11.57 22.54 0.29
CA GLY A 366 -11.29 23.35 -0.89
C GLY A 366 -10.98 22.53 -2.15
N VAL A 367 -10.18 21.46 -2.02
CA VAL A 367 -9.83 20.54 -3.12
C VAL A 367 -11.04 19.69 -3.54
N VAL A 368 -11.84 19.21 -2.59
CA VAL A 368 -13.09 18.47 -2.86
C VAL A 368 -14.15 19.40 -3.47
N ARG A 369 -14.25 20.67 -3.03
CA ARG A 369 -15.15 21.66 -3.66
C ARG A 369 -14.67 22.11 -5.04
N SER A 370 -13.36 22.18 -5.29
CA SER A 370 -12.84 22.60 -6.61
C SER A 370 -12.90 21.50 -7.67
N ALA A 371 -13.01 20.23 -7.25
CA ALA A 371 -13.11 19.07 -8.14
C ALA A 371 -14.54 18.72 -8.56
N MET A 372 -15.57 19.42 -8.06
CA MET A 372 -16.96 19.22 -8.50
C MET A 372 -17.27 20.03 -9.77
N PRO A 373 -17.85 19.44 -10.82
CA PRO A 373 -18.20 20.16 -12.03
C PRO A 373 -19.36 21.14 -11.76
N THR A 374 -19.13 22.44 -11.98
CA THR A 374 -20.20 23.45 -12.01
C THR A 374 -20.70 23.58 -13.45
N ARG A 375 -21.92 23.10 -13.74
CA ARG A 375 -22.62 23.41 -15.00
C ARG A 375 -23.56 24.62 -14.82
N PRO A 376 -23.66 25.54 -15.80
CA PRO A 376 -24.53 26.71 -15.70
C PRO A 376 -25.93 26.40 -16.27
N GLY A 377 -26.97 26.77 -15.53
CA GLY A 377 -28.36 26.78 -16.02
C GLY A 377 -29.35 27.31 -14.95
N PRO A 378 -30.32 28.17 -15.30
CA PRO A 378 -30.91 29.10 -14.35
C PRO A 378 -32.23 28.60 -13.77
N ALA A 379 -32.33 28.56 -12.44
CA ALA A 379 -33.58 28.80 -11.74
C ALA A 379 -33.27 29.26 -10.31
N GLN A 380 -33.49 30.54 -10.06
CA GLN A 380 -33.52 31.10 -8.71
C GLN A 380 -34.61 30.39 -7.90
N CYS A 381 -34.22 29.61 -6.90
CA CYS A 381 -35.12 29.26 -5.80
C CYS A 381 -34.36 29.38 -4.48
N ARG A 382 -34.66 30.50 -3.80
CA ARG A 382 -34.33 30.93 -2.44
C ARG A 382 -33.68 29.84 -1.54
N MET A 383 -32.36 29.92 -1.38
CA MET A 383 -31.68 29.38 -0.20
C MET A 383 -31.71 30.44 0.91
N ALA A 384 -32.64 30.29 1.85
CA ALA A 384 -32.54 30.85 3.18
C ALA A 384 -33.00 29.78 4.17
N HIS A 385 -32.21 29.60 5.24
CA HIS A 385 -32.31 28.60 6.31
C HIS A 385 -31.69 27.22 6.03
N LEU A 386 -30.39 27.11 6.33
CA LEU A 386 -29.81 25.93 7.00
C LEU A 386 -28.62 26.42 7.85
N ALA A 387 -28.85 26.58 9.16
CA ALA A 387 -27.81 26.71 10.17
C ALA A 387 -27.24 25.30 10.49
N PRO A 388 -25.99 25.19 10.99
CA PRO A 388 -25.29 23.92 11.10
C PRO A 388 -25.67 23.18 12.40
N MET A 389 -26.26 22.00 12.29
CA MET A 389 -26.17 20.95 13.31
C MET A 389 -25.01 20.03 12.97
N VAL A 390 -23.78 20.51 13.20
CA VAL A 390 -22.56 19.69 13.13
C VAL A 390 -21.70 20.08 14.33
N GLY A 391 -22.00 19.45 15.47
CA GLY A 391 -21.14 19.46 16.65
C GLY A 391 -20.56 18.06 16.83
N SER A 392 -19.25 17.97 17.08
CA SER A 392 -18.48 16.76 17.45
C SER A 392 -17.88 15.90 16.33
N THR A 393 -18.48 15.76 15.14
CA THR A 393 -17.96 14.86 14.08
C THR A 393 -16.68 15.32 13.37
N SER A 394 -16.37 16.63 13.34
CA SER A 394 -15.19 17.15 12.65
C SER A 394 -13.85 16.81 13.33
N ALA A 395 -13.82 16.77 14.67
CA ALA A 395 -12.60 16.45 15.41
C ALA A 395 -12.21 14.96 15.31
N TRP A 396 -13.20 14.07 15.17
CA TRP A 396 -12.99 12.63 15.09
C TRP A 396 -12.60 12.19 13.69
N VAL A 397 -13.27 12.70 12.65
CA VAL A 397 -12.86 12.49 11.24
C VAL A 397 -11.46 13.07 11.01
N ALA A 398 -11.14 14.24 11.57
CA ALA A 398 -9.78 14.77 11.54
C ALA A 398 -8.80 13.88 12.30
N GLY A 399 -9.18 13.30 13.45
CA GLY A 399 -8.35 12.38 14.23
C GLY A 399 -8.03 11.06 13.52
N VAL A 400 -9.01 10.48 12.82
CA VAL A 400 -8.83 9.26 11.99
C VAL A 400 -8.04 9.58 10.73
N LEU A 401 -8.35 10.68 10.03
CA LEU A 401 -7.54 11.12 8.90
C LEU A 401 -6.10 11.39 9.36
N ILE A 402 -5.90 11.98 10.54
CA ILE A 402 -4.58 12.18 11.15
C ILE A 402 -3.93 10.85 11.51
N ARG A 403 -4.63 9.81 11.99
CA ARG A 403 -4.04 8.48 12.24
C ARG A 403 -3.69 7.75 10.94
N PHE A 404 -4.55 7.83 9.92
CA PHE A 404 -4.32 7.32 8.58
C PHE A 404 -3.16 8.05 7.87
N LEU A 405 -3.00 9.35 8.14
CA LEU A 405 -1.89 10.18 7.65
C LEU A 405 -0.62 10.08 8.51
N ALA A 406 -0.73 9.76 9.80
CA ALA A 406 0.40 9.62 10.75
C ALA A 406 0.94 8.19 10.86
N GLY A 407 0.19 7.19 10.40
CA GLY A 407 0.64 5.80 10.21
C GLY A 407 1.53 5.60 8.98
N ALA A 408 1.93 6.69 8.30
CA ALA A 408 2.85 6.70 7.17
C ALA A 408 4.28 6.35 7.60
N SER A 409 4.50 5.11 8.02
CA SER A 409 5.82 4.50 8.27
C SER A 409 5.64 2.98 8.25
N GLY A 410 5.30 2.46 7.08
CA GLY A 410 5.19 1.04 6.80
C GLY A 410 5.88 0.77 5.49
N ASN A 411 7.12 0.29 5.56
CA ASN A 411 7.94 -0.14 4.44
C ASN A 411 7.18 -1.20 3.63
N GLN A 412 6.57 -0.83 2.50
CA GLN A 412 5.94 -1.79 1.60
C GLN A 412 6.32 -1.47 0.16
N GLN A 413 7.15 -2.35 -0.40
CA GLN A 413 7.59 -2.34 -1.80
C GLN A 413 6.40 -2.24 -2.77
N PRO A 414 6.60 -1.64 -3.95
CA PRO A 414 5.62 -1.72 -5.03
C PRO A 414 5.48 -3.19 -5.49
N PRO A 415 4.31 -3.55 -6.01
CA PRO A 415 4.00 -4.94 -6.36
C PRO A 415 4.88 -5.44 -7.51
N GLY A 416 5.68 -6.46 -7.24
CA GLY A 416 6.18 -7.36 -8.28
C GLY A 416 5.04 -8.19 -8.87
N ALA A 417 5.24 -8.80 -10.03
CA ALA A 417 4.26 -9.63 -10.74
C ALA A 417 3.64 -10.78 -9.91
N ALA A 418 4.19 -11.11 -8.73
CA ALA A 418 3.64 -12.07 -7.78
C ALA A 418 2.45 -11.52 -6.95
N SER A 419 2.29 -10.21 -6.78
CA SER A 419 1.21 -9.64 -5.95
C SER A 419 -0.18 -9.76 -6.58
N SER A 420 -0.27 -10.01 -7.89
CA SER A 420 -1.55 -10.15 -8.59
C SER A 420 -2.18 -11.53 -8.44
N LEU A 421 -1.53 -12.45 -7.73
CA LEU A 421 -2.00 -13.83 -7.53
C LEU A 421 -2.73 -14.06 -6.20
N CYS A 422 -2.45 -13.25 -5.16
CA CYS A 422 -3.07 -13.41 -3.85
C CYS A 422 -4.33 -12.56 -3.67
N VAL A 423 -5.26 -13.05 -2.84
CA VAL A 423 -6.62 -12.50 -2.76
C VAL A 423 -6.65 -11.10 -2.14
N GLY A 424 -5.81 -10.80 -1.15
CA GLY A 424 -5.76 -9.49 -0.48
C GLY A 424 -7.00 -9.22 0.38
N GLY A 425 -7.41 -7.95 0.50
CA GLY A 425 -8.64 -7.57 1.21
C GLY A 425 -8.50 -6.34 2.11
N LEU A 426 -7.27 -6.02 2.53
CA LEU A 426 -6.98 -4.77 3.26
C LEU A 426 -6.88 -3.57 2.32
N ARG A 427 -6.22 -3.74 1.18
CA ARG A 427 -6.06 -2.71 0.16
C ARG A 427 -7.11 -2.90 -0.93
N ARG A 428 -7.93 -1.88 -1.19
CA ARG A 428 -8.96 -1.86 -2.26
C ARG A 428 -9.74 -3.17 -2.31
N ALA A 429 -10.46 -3.51 -1.23
CA ALA A 429 -11.13 -4.81 -1.09
C ALA A 429 -12.05 -5.16 -2.29
N TYR A 430 -12.58 -4.15 -2.99
CA TYR A 430 -13.41 -4.35 -4.18
C TYR A 430 -12.64 -5.02 -5.34
N GLU A 431 -11.31 -4.88 -5.42
CA GLU A 431 -10.47 -5.64 -6.36
C GLU A 431 -10.39 -7.11 -5.95
N SER A 432 -10.21 -7.41 -4.66
CA SER A 432 -10.19 -8.78 -4.12
C SER A 432 -11.45 -9.55 -4.47
N THR A 433 -12.63 -8.92 -4.35
CA THR A 433 -13.91 -9.54 -4.70
C THR A 433 -14.03 -9.91 -6.19
N LYS A 434 -13.18 -9.39 -7.09
CA LYS A 434 -13.14 -9.82 -8.51
C LYS A 434 -12.66 -11.25 -8.67
N LEU A 435 -11.89 -11.75 -7.71
CA LEU A 435 -11.45 -13.13 -7.63
C LEU A 435 -12.51 -14.05 -7.01
N MET A 436 -13.66 -13.49 -6.57
CA MET A 436 -14.75 -14.19 -5.88
C MET A 436 -16.11 -13.92 -6.55
N PRO A 437 -16.29 -14.26 -7.83
CA PRO A 437 -17.50 -13.90 -8.59
C PRO A 437 -18.77 -14.53 -8.02
N ASP A 438 -18.71 -15.78 -7.58
CA ASP A 438 -19.86 -16.51 -7.04
C ASP A 438 -20.31 -15.94 -5.68
N GLY A 439 -19.34 -15.50 -4.87
CA GLY A 439 -19.61 -14.85 -3.58
C GLY A 439 -20.47 -13.59 -3.71
N ARG A 440 -20.33 -12.81 -4.80
CA ARG A 440 -21.14 -11.58 -5.00
C ARG A 440 -22.63 -11.90 -5.15
N VAL A 441 -22.95 -12.98 -5.87
CA VAL A 441 -24.34 -13.38 -6.09
C VAL A 441 -24.95 -13.79 -4.75
N ALA A 442 -24.24 -14.62 -3.99
CA ALA A 442 -24.70 -15.09 -2.69
C ALA A 442 -24.89 -13.94 -1.68
N PHE A 443 -23.91 -13.03 -1.56
CA PHE A 443 -23.96 -11.93 -0.59
C PHE A 443 -24.98 -10.84 -0.95
N ARG A 444 -25.43 -10.79 -2.21
CA ARG A 444 -26.56 -9.92 -2.61
C ARG A 444 -27.86 -10.29 -1.88
N HIS A 445 -28.12 -11.59 -1.66
CA HIS A 445 -29.31 -12.04 -0.94
C HIS A 445 -29.25 -11.65 0.55
N ILE A 446 -28.10 -11.89 1.18
CA ILE A 446 -27.80 -11.47 2.55
C ILE A 446 -28.04 -9.96 2.70
N ARG A 447 -27.47 -9.15 1.80
CA ARG A 447 -27.68 -7.71 1.77
C ARG A 447 -29.15 -7.33 1.74
N LEU A 448 -29.95 -7.91 0.83
CA LEU A 448 -31.36 -7.51 0.67
C LEU A 448 -32.17 -7.76 1.95
N ARG A 449 -31.89 -8.87 2.65
CA ARG A 449 -32.53 -9.21 3.93
C ARG A 449 -32.07 -8.29 5.05
N LEU A 450 -30.76 -8.06 5.18
CA LEU A 450 -30.21 -7.14 6.18
C LEU A 450 -30.68 -5.70 5.94
N GLU A 451 -30.83 -5.28 4.68
CA GLU A 451 -31.35 -3.95 4.36
C GLU A 451 -32.81 -3.77 4.82
N LYS A 452 -33.62 -4.84 4.76
CA LYS A 452 -34.98 -4.85 5.33
C LYS A 452 -34.93 -4.69 6.85
N LEU A 453 -34.00 -5.37 7.54
CA LEU A 453 -33.80 -5.21 8.98
C LEU A 453 -33.37 -3.78 9.34
N VAL A 454 -32.40 -3.21 8.61
CA VAL A 454 -31.97 -1.82 8.79
C VAL A 454 -33.11 -0.83 8.55
N ARG A 455 -34.03 -1.10 7.62
CA ARG A 455 -35.26 -0.27 7.43
C ARG A 455 -36.17 -0.33 8.66
N CYS A 456 -36.41 -1.51 9.21
CA CYS A 456 -37.25 -1.70 10.38
C CYS A 456 -36.69 -1.01 11.63
N HIS A 457 -35.36 -0.99 11.77
CA HIS A 457 -34.65 -0.41 12.92
C HIS A 457 -33.92 0.91 12.59
N PHE A 458 -34.32 1.61 11.52
CA PHE A 458 -33.55 2.74 11.00
C PHE A 458 -33.31 3.85 12.03
N THR A 459 -34.32 4.19 12.83
CA THR A 459 -34.22 5.22 13.88
C THR A 459 -33.24 4.81 14.98
N GLU A 460 -33.30 3.56 15.43
CA GLU A 460 -32.42 3.02 16.46
C GLU A 460 -30.96 2.97 15.95
N LEU A 461 -30.76 2.43 14.76
CA LEU A 461 -29.44 2.30 14.14
C LEU A 461 -28.85 3.67 13.76
N SER A 462 -29.66 4.63 13.33
CA SER A 462 -29.18 5.99 13.03
C SER A 462 -28.61 6.70 14.26
N ASN A 463 -29.05 6.34 15.47
CA ASN A 463 -28.47 6.87 16.70
C ASN A 463 -27.01 6.40 16.86
N VAL A 464 -26.65 5.22 16.37
CA VAL A 464 -25.27 4.70 16.41
C VAL A 464 -24.31 5.63 15.66
N LEU A 465 -24.73 6.17 14.50
CA LEU A 465 -23.92 7.09 13.69
C LEU A 465 -23.90 8.53 14.22
N SER A 466 -24.82 8.90 15.12
CA SER A 466 -25.01 10.29 15.55
C SER A 466 -24.73 10.55 17.03
N SER A 467 -24.54 9.50 17.84
CA SER A 467 -24.24 9.61 19.27
C SER A 467 -22.74 9.75 19.53
N SER A 468 -22.39 10.50 20.59
CA SER A 468 -21.02 10.69 21.06
C SER A 468 -21.01 10.54 22.59
N PRO A 469 -20.59 9.40 23.16
CA PRO A 469 -20.07 8.21 22.47
C PRO A 469 -21.16 7.46 21.68
N PRO A 470 -20.77 6.68 20.64
CA PRO A 470 -21.73 5.89 19.87
C PRO A 470 -22.42 4.86 20.77
N SER A 471 -23.75 4.83 20.74
CA SER A 471 -24.54 3.80 21.41
C SER A 471 -24.31 2.44 20.75
N PRO A 472 -24.14 1.35 21.51
CA PRO A 472 -24.04 0.01 20.93
C PRO A 472 -25.34 -0.36 20.22
N ILE A 473 -25.24 -1.14 19.14
CA ILE A 473 -26.40 -1.76 18.50
C ILE A 473 -27.04 -2.72 19.50
N SER A 474 -28.38 -2.75 19.59
CA SER A 474 -29.03 -3.66 20.52
C SER A 474 -28.76 -5.12 20.15
N GLU A 475 -28.51 -5.95 21.17
CA GLU A 475 -28.22 -7.37 20.97
C GLU A 475 -29.35 -8.08 20.23
N SER A 476 -30.60 -7.63 20.39
CA SER A 476 -31.76 -8.16 19.66
C SER A 476 -31.66 -7.93 18.16
N VAL A 477 -31.18 -6.77 17.71
CA VAL A 477 -31.01 -6.47 16.28
C VAL A 477 -29.81 -7.25 15.73
N VAL A 478 -28.72 -7.33 16.48
CA VAL A 478 -27.55 -8.14 16.10
C VAL A 478 -27.93 -9.62 15.97
N GLU A 479 -28.74 -10.16 16.87
CA GLU A 479 -29.17 -11.56 16.83
C GLU A 479 -30.12 -11.85 15.66
N GLN A 480 -30.97 -10.89 15.29
CA GLN A 480 -31.77 -10.98 14.07
C GLN A 480 -30.89 -10.97 12.81
N ALA A 481 -29.85 -10.12 12.78
CA ALA A 481 -28.90 -10.10 11.68
C ALA A 481 -28.13 -11.42 11.55
N ARG A 482 -27.66 -11.99 12.66
CA ARG A 482 -27.02 -13.33 12.69
C ARG A 482 -27.96 -14.41 12.17
N SER A 483 -29.23 -14.39 12.59
CA SER A 483 -30.23 -15.36 12.14
C SER A 483 -30.49 -15.26 10.64
N ILE A 484 -30.52 -14.03 10.07
CA ILE A 484 -30.60 -13.82 8.63
C ILE A 484 -29.38 -14.42 7.91
N ILE A 485 -28.16 -14.17 8.42
CA ILE A 485 -26.94 -14.68 7.79
C ILE A 485 -26.94 -16.22 7.80
N VAL A 486 -27.30 -16.84 8.93
CA VAL A 486 -27.38 -18.29 9.05
C VAL A 486 -28.40 -18.88 8.08
N GLU A 487 -29.61 -18.32 8.02
CA GLU A 487 -30.67 -18.78 7.10
C GLU A 487 -30.21 -18.70 5.63
N GLU A 488 -29.65 -17.57 5.21
CA GLU A 488 -29.21 -17.35 3.82
C GLU A 488 -27.96 -18.17 3.45
N CYS A 489 -27.14 -18.53 4.43
CA CYS A 489 -25.99 -19.42 4.25
C CYS A 489 -26.36 -20.92 4.36
N GLY A 490 -27.57 -21.26 4.82
CA GLY A 490 -27.99 -22.64 5.05
C GLY A 490 -27.37 -23.29 6.30
N GLY A 491 -27.01 -22.48 7.30
CA GLY A 491 -26.47 -22.93 8.58
C GLY A 491 -27.56 -23.30 9.60
N ASP A 492 -27.12 -23.58 10.82
CA ASP A 492 -27.97 -23.91 11.98
C ASP A 492 -27.86 -22.89 13.13
N GLU A 493 -28.75 -23.00 14.13
CA GLU A 493 -28.75 -22.11 15.29
C GLU A 493 -27.45 -22.17 16.11
N ALA A 494 -26.72 -23.29 16.05
CA ALA A 494 -25.46 -23.44 16.76
C ALA A 494 -24.31 -22.66 16.08
N ASP A 495 -24.45 -22.30 14.80
CA ASP A 495 -23.49 -21.45 14.10
C ASP A 495 -23.43 -20.02 14.67
N LYS A 496 -24.50 -19.57 15.34
CA LYS A 496 -24.57 -18.25 15.99
C LYS A 496 -23.85 -18.20 17.34
N LEU A 497 -23.50 -19.35 17.91
CA LEU A 497 -22.90 -19.45 19.23
C LEU A 497 -21.37 -19.25 19.18
N PRO A 498 -20.77 -18.64 20.22
CA PRO A 498 -19.32 -18.51 20.28
C PRO A 498 -18.66 -19.89 20.21
N SER A 499 -17.66 -20.02 19.34
CA SER A 499 -16.98 -21.29 19.10
C SER A 499 -15.80 -21.51 20.06
N HIS A 500 -15.31 -20.44 20.68
CA HIS A 500 -14.21 -20.46 21.64
C HIS A 500 -14.53 -19.53 22.83
N ALA A 501 -14.20 -19.95 24.05
CA ALA A 501 -14.52 -19.20 25.27
C ALA A 501 -13.82 -17.81 25.33
N ALA A 502 -12.58 -17.76 24.86
CA ALA A 502 -11.77 -16.52 24.83
C ALA A 502 -12.04 -15.60 23.63
N SER A 503 -13.03 -15.88 22.77
CA SER A 503 -13.37 -15.03 21.63
C SER A 503 -14.87 -14.72 21.57
N PRO A 504 -15.26 -13.44 21.43
CA PRO A 504 -16.65 -13.10 21.15
C PRO A 504 -17.02 -13.38 19.68
N LEU A 505 -16.06 -13.61 18.80
CA LEU A 505 -16.33 -13.86 17.38
C LEU A 505 -16.86 -15.29 17.18
N ARG A 506 -17.80 -15.43 16.25
CA ARG A 506 -18.53 -16.69 16.00
C ARG A 506 -17.82 -17.48 14.90
N GLY A 507 -16.88 -18.34 15.28
CA GLY A 507 -16.06 -19.10 14.33
C GLY A 507 -16.88 -19.92 13.32
N ARG A 508 -17.96 -20.57 13.79
CA ARG A 508 -18.90 -21.29 12.92
C ARG A 508 -19.64 -20.38 11.93
N LEU A 509 -20.17 -19.23 12.39
CA LEU A 509 -20.76 -18.21 11.51
C LEU A 509 -19.76 -17.72 10.45
N TRP A 510 -18.50 -17.53 10.86
CA TRP A 510 -17.43 -17.14 9.97
C TRP A 510 -17.13 -18.21 8.92
N SER A 511 -17.19 -19.49 9.32
CA SER A 511 -17.01 -20.65 8.44
C SER A 511 -18.09 -20.71 7.37
N ILE A 512 -19.37 -20.55 7.73
CA ILE A 512 -20.46 -20.60 6.72
C ILE A 512 -20.40 -19.40 5.77
N LEU A 513 -19.98 -18.21 6.25
CA LEU A 513 -19.73 -17.05 5.39
C LEU A 513 -18.55 -17.28 4.44
N GLN A 514 -17.45 -17.84 4.93
CA GLN A 514 -16.26 -18.20 4.15
C GLN A 514 -16.62 -19.20 3.04
N GLN A 515 -17.37 -20.25 3.37
CA GLN A 515 -17.84 -21.25 2.41
C GLN A 515 -18.77 -20.62 1.37
N LYS A 516 -19.75 -19.81 1.82
CA LYS A 516 -20.70 -19.12 0.94
C LYS A 516 -20.02 -18.13 -0.01
N ALA A 517 -18.96 -17.49 0.45
CA ALA A 517 -18.16 -16.56 -0.34
C ALA A 517 -17.18 -17.25 -1.30
N HIS A 518 -16.95 -18.56 -1.13
CA HIS A 518 -15.83 -19.29 -1.74
C HIS A 518 -14.48 -18.62 -1.47
N ASP A 519 -14.30 -18.12 -0.25
CA ASP A 519 -13.09 -17.43 0.18
C ASP A 519 -11.96 -18.43 0.46
N VAL A 520 -10.72 -18.13 0.08
CA VAL A 520 -9.59 -19.06 0.21
C VAL A 520 -9.10 -19.23 1.65
N ASP A 521 -9.46 -18.30 2.56
CA ASP A 521 -8.93 -18.27 3.92
C ASP A 521 -9.80 -19.07 4.89
N ASP A 522 -9.63 -20.38 4.91
CA ASP A 522 -10.26 -21.30 5.87
C ASP A 522 -9.61 -21.26 7.27
N ALA A 523 -8.46 -20.59 7.41
CA ALA A 523 -7.69 -20.59 8.65
C ALA A 523 -8.36 -19.70 9.72
N VAL A 524 -8.88 -18.53 9.32
CA VAL A 524 -9.55 -17.61 10.25
C VAL A 524 -10.73 -18.27 10.98
N PRO A 525 -11.69 -18.95 10.32
CA PRO A 525 -12.73 -19.72 11.02
C PRO A 525 -12.18 -20.77 12.00
N SER A 526 -11.10 -21.45 11.63
CA SER A 526 -10.45 -22.45 12.49
C SER A 526 -9.81 -21.80 13.73
N TRP A 527 -9.15 -20.66 13.56
CA TRP A 527 -8.56 -19.90 14.65
C TRP A 527 -9.61 -19.43 15.65
N LEU A 528 -10.75 -18.92 15.17
CA LEU A 528 -11.85 -18.50 16.04
C LEU A 528 -12.52 -19.66 16.79
N SER A 529 -12.30 -20.90 16.36
CA SER A 529 -12.89 -22.10 16.98
C SER A 529 -11.91 -22.84 17.89
N THR A 530 -10.63 -22.90 17.51
CA THR A 530 -9.62 -23.76 18.16
C THR A 530 -8.36 -23.02 18.61
N GLY A 531 -8.28 -21.71 18.36
CA GLY A 531 -7.11 -20.90 18.63
C GLY A 531 -6.18 -20.78 17.42
N ALA A 532 -5.62 -19.59 17.21
CA ALA A 532 -4.58 -19.33 16.23
C ALA A 532 -3.23 -19.84 16.75
N SER A 533 -2.46 -20.50 15.88
CA SER A 533 -1.06 -20.74 16.20
C SER A 533 -0.27 -19.44 16.05
N ILE A 534 0.70 -19.23 16.94
CA ILE A 534 1.61 -18.08 16.87
C ILE A 534 2.83 -18.36 15.99
N GLY A 535 2.94 -19.54 15.37
CA GLY A 535 4.00 -19.88 14.41
C GLY A 535 5.21 -20.58 15.01
N ILE A 536 5.09 -21.16 16.22
CA ILE A 536 6.20 -21.83 16.94
C ILE A 536 6.02 -23.34 16.94
N GLU A 537 4.99 -23.87 17.62
CA GLU A 537 4.70 -25.32 17.64
C GLU A 537 4.03 -25.78 16.36
N CYS A 538 3.25 -24.90 15.75
CA CYS A 538 2.55 -25.14 14.50
C CYS A 538 2.84 -23.98 13.54
N ALA A 539 2.94 -24.29 12.26
CA ALA A 539 3.05 -23.26 11.24
C ALA A 539 1.71 -22.51 11.08
N ILE A 540 1.79 -21.21 10.77
CA ILE A 540 0.63 -20.43 10.36
C ILE A 540 0.33 -20.82 8.90
N PRO A 541 -0.85 -21.37 8.57
CA PRO A 541 -1.10 -21.91 7.24
C PRO A 541 -1.09 -20.82 6.16
N TYR A 542 -0.23 -20.97 5.17
CA TYR A 542 -0.22 -20.11 3.98
C TYR A 542 -1.49 -20.34 3.14
N ARG A 543 -2.22 -19.26 2.83
CA ARG A 543 -3.46 -19.30 2.01
C ARG A 543 -3.45 -18.32 0.84
N CYS A 544 -2.29 -17.73 0.53
CA CYS A 544 -2.16 -16.68 -0.49
C CYS A 544 -3.23 -15.59 -0.32
N VAL A 545 -3.45 -15.19 0.93
CA VAL A 545 -4.20 -13.97 1.23
C VAL A 545 -3.28 -12.79 1.03
N PHE A 546 -2.04 -12.91 1.49
CA PHE A 546 -0.98 -11.95 1.20
C PHE A 546 0.18 -12.63 0.47
N PRO A 547 1.05 -11.87 -0.23
CA PRO A 547 2.23 -12.42 -0.89
C PRO A 547 3.16 -13.11 0.10
N HIS A 548 3.95 -14.06 -0.41
CA HIS A 548 4.96 -14.72 0.40
C HIS A 548 6.01 -13.71 0.90
N CYS A 549 6.50 -13.87 2.13
CA CYS A 549 7.71 -13.20 2.58
C CYS A 549 8.87 -13.64 1.67
N SER A 550 9.46 -12.72 0.90
CA SER A 550 10.67 -13.02 0.13
C SER A 550 11.85 -13.25 1.08
N GLU A 551 12.71 -14.23 0.80
CA GLU A 551 13.92 -14.59 1.58
C GLU A 551 14.79 -13.37 1.97
N ALA A 552 14.78 -12.29 1.18
CA ALA A 552 15.54 -11.07 1.44
C ALA A 552 15.06 -10.22 2.66
N ASN A 553 13.87 -10.48 3.21
CA ASN A 553 13.27 -9.72 4.31
C ASN A 553 12.92 -10.58 5.54
N ALA A 554 13.14 -11.90 5.49
CA ALA A 554 12.96 -12.76 6.65
C ALA A 554 14.11 -12.49 7.64
N GLU A 555 13.80 -12.24 8.93
CA GLU A 555 14.83 -12.47 9.95
C GLU A 555 15.17 -13.97 9.88
N PRO A 556 16.46 -14.34 9.87
CA PRO A 556 16.84 -15.74 9.71
C PRO A 556 16.14 -16.57 10.79
N SER A 557 15.38 -17.56 10.34
CA SER A 557 14.67 -18.46 11.24
C SER A 557 15.68 -19.26 12.07
N LEU A 558 15.28 -19.71 13.26
CA LEU A 558 16.17 -20.49 14.13
C LEU A 558 16.79 -21.71 13.40
N SER A 559 16.02 -22.32 12.49
CA SER A 559 16.45 -23.40 11.59
C SER A 559 17.57 -23.02 10.61
N GLU A 560 17.61 -21.77 10.14
CA GLU A 560 18.65 -21.28 9.21
C GLU A 560 19.95 -20.87 9.94
N ILE A 561 19.84 -20.47 11.21
CA ILE A 561 21.00 -20.12 12.04
C ILE A 561 21.73 -21.39 12.53
N THR A 562 21.05 -22.54 12.56
CA THR A 562 21.55 -23.76 13.21
C THR A 562 21.41 -25.03 12.36
N GLU A 563 22.04 -25.05 11.18
CA GLU A 563 22.34 -26.32 10.48
C GLU A 563 23.37 -27.21 11.23
N GLY A 564 23.80 -26.83 12.45
CA GLY A 564 24.81 -27.57 13.23
C GLY A 564 24.42 -28.05 14.64
N ASP A 565 23.64 -27.28 15.42
CA ASP A 565 23.68 -27.41 16.89
C ASP A 565 22.34 -27.71 17.61
N LEU A 566 21.17 -27.71 16.94
CA LEU A 566 19.86 -27.93 17.60
C LEU A 566 19.23 -29.31 17.34
N ASN A 567 19.99 -30.31 16.89
CA ASN A 567 19.51 -31.70 16.88
C ASN A 567 19.33 -32.20 18.33
N GLY A 568 18.21 -31.83 18.96
CA GLY A 568 17.79 -32.29 20.29
C GLY A 568 17.57 -31.23 21.38
N VAL A 569 17.61 -29.92 21.07
CA VAL A 569 17.35 -28.86 22.08
C VAL A 569 15.87 -28.44 22.04
N ASP A 570 15.17 -28.55 23.17
CA ASP A 570 13.79 -28.08 23.31
C ASP A 570 13.72 -26.55 23.11
N ILE A 571 12.78 -26.07 22.28
CA ILE A 571 12.59 -24.64 21.99
C ILE A 571 12.34 -23.86 23.29
N ALA A 572 11.62 -24.43 24.24
CA ALA A 572 11.37 -23.79 25.52
C ALA A 572 12.63 -23.71 26.38
N ASP A 573 13.50 -24.73 26.38
CA ASP A 573 14.83 -24.65 27.01
C ASP A 573 15.69 -23.56 26.37
N TYR A 574 15.66 -23.47 25.05
CA TYR A 574 16.36 -22.41 24.32
C TYR A 574 15.83 -21.04 24.75
N LEU A 575 14.52 -20.81 24.78
CA LEU A 575 13.92 -19.54 25.21
C LEU A 575 14.21 -19.22 26.68
N ARG A 576 14.22 -20.24 27.56
CA ARG A 576 14.61 -20.11 28.97
C ARG A 576 16.07 -19.70 29.12
N SER A 577 16.98 -20.15 28.25
CA SER A 577 18.39 -19.76 28.30
C SER A 577 18.63 -18.25 28.11
N PHE A 578 17.70 -17.54 27.45
CA PHE A 578 17.73 -16.07 27.28
C PHE A 578 17.02 -15.32 28.41
N GLN A 579 16.32 -16.04 29.30
CA GLN A 579 15.87 -15.46 30.57
C GLN A 579 17.11 -15.37 31.45
N GLY A 580 17.85 -14.26 31.34
CA GLY A 580 18.96 -13.97 32.25
C GLY A 580 18.52 -14.04 33.71
N SER A 581 19.47 -14.05 34.66
CA SER A 581 19.20 -14.15 36.10
C SER A 581 18.27 -13.07 36.67
N ASP A 582 17.96 -12.04 35.88
CA ASP A 582 17.04 -10.96 36.21
C ASP A 582 15.73 -11.09 35.40
N LEU A 583 14.73 -11.70 36.04
CA LEU A 583 13.35 -11.84 35.56
C LEU A 583 12.54 -10.54 35.68
N SER A 584 13.14 -9.43 36.12
CA SER A 584 12.44 -8.15 36.21
C SER A 584 11.94 -7.67 34.85
N ASN A 585 10.75 -7.07 34.85
CA ASN A 585 10.21 -6.41 33.68
C ASN A 585 10.94 -5.09 33.42
N TYR A 586 10.64 -4.46 32.30
CA TYR A 586 11.24 -3.15 32.00
C TYR A 586 10.80 -2.11 33.04
N ALA A 587 11.69 -1.15 33.34
CA ALA A 587 11.41 -0.02 34.23
C ALA A 587 10.08 0.68 33.90
N SER A 588 9.73 0.78 32.62
CA SER A 588 8.43 1.33 32.18
C SER A 588 7.19 0.62 32.76
N ALA A 589 7.30 -0.66 33.12
CA ALA A 589 6.25 -1.46 33.75
C ALA A 589 6.43 -1.55 35.27
N GLU A 590 7.67 -1.69 35.75
CA GLU A 590 8.00 -1.81 37.19
C GLU A 590 7.85 -0.47 37.93
N ASP A 591 8.34 0.64 37.38
CA ASP A 591 8.24 1.98 37.99
C ASP A 591 6.79 2.47 38.06
N LEU A 592 5.92 1.95 37.17
CA LEU A 592 4.49 2.23 37.10
C LEU A 592 3.67 1.03 37.59
N ARG A 593 4.12 0.39 38.68
CA ARG A 593 3.57 -0.89 39.16
C ARG A 593 2.05 -0.93 39.25
N ASP A 594 1.45 0.04 39.93
CA ASP A 594 0.00 0.10 40.14
C ASP A 594 -0.76 0.24 38.81
N THR A 595 -0.23 1.03 37.87
CA THR A 595 -0.84 1.22 36.55
C THR A 595 -0.75 -0.06 35.72
N THR A 596 0.40 -0.75 35.73
CA THR A 596 0.58 -2.02 35.04
C THR A 596 -0.37 -3.08 35.61
N LEU A 597 -0.47 -3.19 36.94
CA LEU A 597 -1.34 -4.15 37.60
C LEU A 597 -2.82 -3.88 37.26
N SER A 598 -3.28 -2.63 37.34
CA SER A 598 -4.65 -2.27 36.97
C SER A 598 -4.98 -2.58 35.51
N LEU A 599 -4.01 -2.47 34.60
CA LEU A 599 -4.20 -2.85 33.20
C LEU A 599 -4.30 -4.37 33.02
N LEU A 600 -3.49 -5.16 33.73
CA LEU A 600 -3.57 -6.63 33.71
C LEU A 600 -4.89 -7.12 34.31
N GLU A 601 -5.31 -6.57 35.45
CA GLU A 601 -6.61 -6.86 36.06
C GLU A 601 -7.77 -6.50 35.12
N ALA A 602 -7.66 -5.40 34.36
CA ALA A 602 -8.66 -5.05 33.36
C ALA A 602 -8.71 -6.04 32.18
N GLU A 603 -7.57 -6.60 31.76
CA GLU A 603 -7.52 -7.64 30.73
C GLU A 603 -8.09 -8.98 31.26
N GLU A 604 -7.84 -9.33 32.53
CA GLU A 604 -8.43 -10.49 33.21
C GLU A 604 -9.95 -10.35 33.35
N GLN A 605 -10.45 -9.18 33.76
CA GLN A 605 -11.89 -8.90 33.85
C GLN A 605 -12.60 -9.03 32.49
N LYS A 606 -11.89 -8.74 31.39
CA LYS A 606 -12.40 -8.93 30.02
C LYS A 606 -12.28 -10.38 29.53
N GLY A 607 -11.63 -11.26 30.29
CA GLY A 607 -11.42 -12.66 29.95
C GLY A 607 -10.31 -12.90 28.94
N PHE A 608 -9.36 -11.97 28.77
CA PHE A 608 -8.24 -12.11 27.82
C PHE A 608 -7.02 -12.81 28.40
N CYS A 609 -6.91 -12.86 29.72
CA CYS A 609 -5.84 -13.55 30.44
C CYS A 609 -6.32 -14.09 31.79
N HIS A 610 -5.56 -15.03 32.33
CA HIS A 610 -5.78 -15.65 33.64
C HIS A 610 -4.58 -15.46 34.56
N ARG A 611 -4.85 -15.15 35.83
CA ARG A 611 -3.83 -15.00 36.87
C ARG A 611 -3.63 -16.27 37.68
N PHE A 612 -2.38 -16.62 37.94
CA PHE A 612 -1.95 -17.77 38.74
C PHE A 612 -0.90 -17.36 39.79
N SER A 613 -0.86 -18.11 40.88
CA SER A 613 0.04 -17.83 42.01
C SER A 613 1.35 -18.63 41.96
N SER A 614 1.38 -19.73 41.20
CA SER A 614 2.53 -20.61 41.12
C SER A 614 2.78 -21.11 39.69
N MET A 615 4.03 -21.47 39.40
CA MET A 615 4.40 -22.06 38.10
C MET A 615 3.76 -23.43 37.89
N ASP A 616 3.47 -24.18 38.96
CA ASP A 616 2.79 -25.48 38.89
C ASP A 616 1.33 -25.34 38.41
N GLU A 617 0.63 -24.30 38.88
CA GLU A 617 -0.70 -23.94 38.39
C GLU A 617 -0.66 -23.54 36.91
N VAL A 618 0.33 -22.73 36.51
CA VAL A 618 0.52 -22.36 35.10
C VAL A 618 0.79 -23.59 34.25
N SER A 619 1.69 -24.47 34.68
CA SER A 619 2.06 -25.67 33.94
C SER A 619 0.88 -26.61 33.76
N SER A 620 0.05 -26.75 34.80
CA SER A 620 -1.22 -27.50 34.76
C SER A 620 -2.22 -26.82 33.83
N TYR A 621 -2.30 -25.49 33.86
CA TYR A 621 -3.21 -24.71 33.05
C TYR A 621 -2.83 -24.72 31.56
N VAL A 622 -1.56 -24.58 31.20
CA VAL A 622 -1.10 -24.62 29.79
C VAL A 622 -0.93 -26.06 29.29
N GLY A 623 -0.85 -27.04 30.19
CA GLY A 623 -0.65 -28.45 29.86
C GLY A 623 0.79 -28.81 29.51
N SER A 624 1.76 -28.02 29.97
CA SER A 624 3.19 -28.19 29.69
C SER A 624 4.02 -27.65 30.85
N ALA A 625 5.06 -28.39 31.27
CA ALA A 625 6.06 -27.89 32.22
C ALA A 625 7.00 -26.87 31.56
N ASP A 626 7.03 -26.85 30.22
CA ASP A 626 7.95 -26.06 29.42
C ASP A 626 7.45 -24.63 29.16
N VAL A 627 7.29 -23.87 30.24
CA VAL A 627 6.78 -22.49 30.18
C VAL A 627 7.91 -21.50 29.86
N ALA A 628 7.66 -20.58 28.91
CA ALA A 628 8.53 -19.47 28.59
C ALA A 628 7.92 -18.14 29.05
N LEU A 629 8.66 -17.41 29.88
CA LEU A 629 8.30 -16.09 30.37
C LEU A 629 8.68 -15.02 29.35
N THR A 630 7.77 -14.07 29.15
CA THR A 630 7.96 -12.88 28.31
C THR A 630 7.91 -11.62 29.16
N LYS A 631 8.89 -10.72 28.98
CA LYS A 631 8.97 -9.46 29.73
C LYS A 631 7.91 -8.46 29.28
N LEU A 632 7.39 -7.66 30.21
CA LEU A 632 6.48 -6.55 29.92
C LEU A 632 7.17 -5.20 29.83
N GLY A 633 6.64 -4.36 28.94
CA GLY A 633 6.84 -2.92 28.96
C GLY A 633 5.52 -2.17 28.82
N LEU A 634 5.50 -0.92 29.28
CA LEU A 634 4.39 -0.01 29.04
C LEU A 634 4.78 1.02 27.98
N ARG A 635 3.88 1.25 27.02
CA ARG A 635 4.01 2.31 26.03
C ARG A 635 2.91 3.36 26.22
N PRO A 636 3.25 4.65 26.45
CA PRO A 636 2.25 5.70 26.57
C PRO A 636 1.53 5.93 25.24
N LYS A 637 0.21 6.13 25.30
CA LYS A 637 -0.60 6.58 24.16
C LYS A 637 -0.44 8.09 24.02
N PRO A 638 0.07 8.59 22.88
CA PRO A 638 0.21 10.03 22.67
C PRO A 638 -1.16 10.71 22.70
N HIS A 639 -1.21 11.95 23.20
CA HIS A 639 -2.42 12.80 23.21
C HIS A 639 -3.60 12.29 24.06
N THR A 640 -3.31 11.62 25.17
CA THR A 640 -4.32 11.26 26.18
C THR A 640 -4.03 11.98 27.49
N ASP A 641 -5.07 12.58 28.10
CA ASP A 641 -5.01 13.21 29.42
C ASP A 641 -6.17 12.70 30.28
N PRO A 642 -5.92 11.95 31.37
CA PRO A 642 -4.60 11.45 31.80
C PRO A 642 -3.97 10.46 30.81
N VAL A 643 -2.65 10.28 30.89
CA VAL A 643 -1.90 9.41 29.98
C VAL A 643 -2.39 7.97 30.11
N LYS A 644 -2.89 7.42 29.00
CA LYS A 644 -3.26 6.00 28.88
C LYS A 644 -2.04 5.21 28.40
N TYR A 645 -1.87 3.98 28.88
CA TYR A 645 -0.77 3.11 28.46
C TYR A 645 -1.27 1.92 27.64
N ARG A 646 -0.37 1.31 26.87
CA ARG A 646 -0.53 -0.01 26.23
C ARG A 646 0.48 -0.97 26.86
N ILE A 647 0.01 -2.14 27.27
CA ILE A 647 0.90 -3.25 27.64
C ILE A 647 1.51 -3.82 26.36
N ILE A 648 2.82 -4.02 26.37
CA ILE A 648 3.57 -4.69 25.30
C ILE A 648 4.35 -5.84 25.94
N ALA A 649 4.23 -7.02 25.36
CA ALA A 649 5.08 -8.15 25.69
C ALA A 649 6.26 -8.20 24.73
N ASP A 650 7.47 -8.14 25.28
CA ASP A 650 8.69 -8.12 24.49
C ASP A 650 9.15 -9.53 24.12
N ALA A 651 8.55 -10.04 23.05
CA ALA A 651 8.93 -11.31 22.43
C ALA A 651 10.29 -11.25 21.68
N ARG A 652 11.00 -10.10 21.66
CA ARG A 652 12.39 -10.04 21.13
C ARG A 652 13.41 -10.31 22.23
N ALA A 653 13.16 -9.85 23.45
CA ALA A 653 14.08 -10.01 24.58
C ALA A 653 14.35 -11.48 24.92
N ASN A 654 13.36 -12.36 24.78
CA ASN A 654 13.50 -13.81 24.97
C ASN A 654 13.75 -14.56 23.65
N SER A 655 14.06 -13.86 22.55
CA SER A 655 14.21 -14.45 21.20
C SER A 655 12.99 -15.21 20.68
N LEU A 656 11.81 -15.08 21.30
CA LEU A 656 10.58 -15.78 20.87
C LEU A 656 10.25 -15.49 19.41
N ASN A 657 10.39 -14.23 18.99
CA ASN A 657 10.15 -13.81 17.60
C ASN A 657 11.10 -14.47 16.58
N ARG A 658 12.26 -15.00 16.98
CA ARG A 658 13.16 -15.76 16.08
C ARG A 658 12.68 -17.18 15.82
N CYS A 659 11.83 -17.70 16.70
CA CYS A 659 11.21 -19.02 16.58
C CYS A 659 9.87 -18.95 15.84
N VAL A 660 9.33 -17.74 15.59
CA VAL A 660 8.07 -17.55 14.88
C VAL A 660 8.28 -17.66 13.37
N THR A 661 7.55 -18.57 12.76
CA THR A 661 7.45 -18.72 11.30
C THR A 661 6.20 -18.02 10.78
N CYS A 662 6.38 -17.11 9.81
CA CYS A 662 5.27 -16.38 9.21
C CYS A 662 5.53 -16.12 7.72
N ASP A 663 4.83 -16.87 6.87
CA ASP A 663 5.09 -16.92 5.43
C ASP A 663 4.39 -15.80 4.65
N GLU A 664 3.46 -15.06 5.25
CA GLU A 664 2.65 -14.04 4.57
C GLU A 664 3.05 -12.61 4.96
N HIS A 665 3.32 -11.77 3.95
CA HIS A 665 3.68 -10.37 4.12
C HIS A 665 2.47 -9.44 3.90
N ILE A 666 1.97 -8.82 4.97
CA ILE A 666 0.80 -7.92 4.95
C ILE A 666 0.96 -6.82 3.90
N LEU A 667 -0.10 -6.55 3.13
CA LEU A 667 -0.20 -5.39 2.24
C LEU A 667 -1.24 -4.40 2.76
N LEU A 668 -0.78 -3.24 3.22
CA LEU A 668 -1.62 -2.17 3.76
C LEU A 668 -2.02 -1.18 2.66
N PRO A 669 -3.22 -0.57 2.76
CA PRO A 669 -3.64 0.47 1.85
C PRO A 669 -2.78 1.73 2.00
N ARG A 670 -2.54 2.41 0.89
CA ARG A 670 -1.89 3.73 0.83
C ARG A 670 -2.97 4.82 0.81
N VAL A 671 -2.60 6.02 1.25
CA VAL A 671 -3.47 7.21 1.13
C VAL A 671 -3.90 7.45 -0.33
N GLN A 672 -3.00 7.20 -1.28
CA GLN A 672 -3.27 7.32 -2.71
C GLN A 672 -4.38 6.36 -3.19
N ASP A 673 -4.51 5.18 -2.59
CA ASP A 673 -5.56 4.23 -2.96
C ASP A 673 -6.94 4.79 -2.61
N VAL A 674 -7.08 5.37 -1.40
CA VAL A 674 -8.31 6.03 -0.94
C VAL A 674 -8.63 7.25 -1.80
N VAL A 675 -7.64 8.09 -2.09
CA VAL A 675 -7.83 9.27 -2.95
C VAL A 675 -8.27 8.86 -4.35
N SER A 676 -7.64 7.82 -4.92
CA SER A 676 -8.02 7.29 -6.23
C SER A 676 -9.45 6.72 -6.19
N ASP A 677 -9.84 6.04 -5.12
CA ASP A 677 -11.20 5.53 -4.95
C ASP A 677 -12.24 6.64 -4.90
N VAL A 678 -11.96 7.74 -4.20
CA VAL A 678 -12.83 8.92 -4.17
C VAL A 678 -12.97 9.54 -5.57
N LEU A 679 -11.85 9.76 -6.27
CA LEU A 679 -11.85 10.38 -7.61
C LEU A 679 -12.56 9.49 -8.64
N ASP A 680 -12.26 8.19 -8.66
CA ASP A 680 -12.89 7.22 -9.57
C ASP A 680 -14.41 7.17 -9.36
N LEU A 681 -14.87 7.20 -8.09
CA LEU A 681 -16.30 7.18 -7.77
C LEU A 681 -17.00 8.48 -8.18
N CYS A 682 -16.32 9.62 -8.08
CA CYS A 682 -16.79 10.91 -8.60
C CYS A 682 -16.92 10.89 -10.14
N ASP A 683 -15.92 10.38 -10.85
CA ASP A 683 -15.86 10.38 -12.32
C ASP A 683 -16.89 9.45 -12.97
N ARG A 684 -17.23 8.33 -12.30
CA ARG A 684 -18.29 7.40 -12.74
C ARG A 684 -19.71 7.96 -12.58
N GLY A 685 -19.87 9.25 -12.27
CA GLY A 685 -21.13 9.93 -12.00
C GLY A 685 -21.80 10.56 -13.22
N SER A 686 -22.51 9.77 -14.04
CA SER A 686 -23.37 10.33 -15.11
C SER A 686 -24.86 10.40 -14.77
N SER A 687 -25.34 9.72 -13.73
CA SER A 687 -26.75 9.75 -13.34
C SER A 687 -26.94 10.60 -12.08
N VAL A 688 -27.38 11.83 -12.30
CA VAL A 688 -27.86 12.75 -11.26
C VAL A 688 -29.28 12.30 -10.87
N ASP A 689 -29.61 12.25 -9.58
CA ASP A 689 -31.00 12.08 -9.15
C ASP A 689 -31.83 13.34 -9.48
N GLU A 690 -33.16 13.24 -9.48
CA GLU A 690 -34.09 14.36 -9.74
C GLU A 690 -33.90 15.58 -8.80
N LYS A 691 -33.04 15.45 -7.77
CA LYS A 691 -32.73 16.47 -6.76
C LYS A 691 -31.28 17.00 -6.80
N GLY A 692 -30.43 16.52 -7.70
CA GLY A 692 -29.09 17.09 -7.90
C GLY A 692 -28.04 16.77 -6.83
N CYS A 693 -28.24 15.79 -5.95
CA CYS A 693 -27.41 15.62 -4.74
C CYS A 693 -26.65 14.28 -4.72
N LEU A 694 -25.56 14.20 -5.48
CA LEU A 694 -24.54 13.16 -5.31
C LEU A 694 -23.57 13.60 -4.21
N SER A 695 -23.54 12.89 -3.08
CA SER A 695 -22.56 13.10 -2.01
C SER A 695 -21.59 11.92 -1.89
N MET A 696 -20.34 12.24 -1.56
CA MET A 696 -19.32 11.27 -1.14
C MET A 696 -19.23 11.33 0.38
N GLU A 697 -19.37 10.18 1.04
CA GLU A 697 -19.24 10.06 2.48
C GLU A 697 -18.07 9.14 2.82
N LEU A 698 -17.29 9.55 3.82
CA LEU A 698 -16.18 8.78 4.38
C LEU A 698 -16.55 8.38 5.79
N PHE A 699 -16.41 7.11 6.09
CA PHE A 699 -16.71 6.56 7.41
C PHE A 699 -15.59 5.61 7.83
N SER A 700 -15.35 5.50 9.14
CA SER A 700 -14.45 4.48 9.69
C SER A 700 -15.05 3.88 10.95
N ILE A 701 -14.60 2.67 11.26
CA ILE A 701 -14.93 1.97 12.50
C ILE A 701 -13.63 1.80 13.29
N ASP A 702 -13.68 1.96 14.60
CA ASP A 702 -12.59 1.61 15.52
C ASP A 702 -12.93 0.26 16.16
N VAL A 703 -12.15 -0.78 15.87
CA VAL A 703 -12.40 -2.13 16.40
C VAL A 703 -11.82 -2.23 17.81
N GLU A 704 -12.69 -2.28 18.82
CA GLU A 704 -12.25 -2.46 20.20
C GLU A 704 -11.57 -3.83 20.38
N ALA A 705 -10.48 -3.83 21.13
CA ALA A 705 -9.73 -5.02 21.54
C ALA A 705 -9.04 -5.84 20.44
N ALA A 706 -9.18 -5.50 19.15
CA ALA A 706 -8.41 -6.02 18.00
C ALA A 706 -7.77 -7.42 18.20
N PHE A 707 -6.45 -7.52 18.36
CA PHE A 707 -5.71 -8.78 18.55
C PHE A 707 -6.30 -9.70 19.64
N ARG A 708 -6.89 -9.14 20.70
CA ARG A 708 -7.52 -9.87 21.79
C ARG A 708 -8.78 -10.63 21.38
N LEU A 709 -9.35 -10.33 20.21
CA LEU A 709 -10.51 -11.05 19.69
C LEU A 709 -10.14 -12.42 19.10
N ILE A 710 -8.84 -12.68 18.89
CA ILE A 710 -8.34 -13.95 18.36
C ILE A 710 -7.76 -14.78 19.51
N PRO A 711 -8.32 -15.97 19.77
CA PRO A 711 -7.78 -16.87 20.77
C PRO A 711 -6.48 -17.50 20.26
N VAL A 712 -5.62 -17.93 21.16
CA VAL A 712 -4.38 -18.65 20.85
C VAL A 712 -4.55 -20.12 21.10
N ARG A 713 -3.91 -20.93 20.26
CA ARG A 713 -3.95 -22.38 20.34
C ARG A 713 -3.35 -22.86 21.66
N ARG A 714 -3.95 -23.90 22.25
CA ARG A 714 -3.59 -24.41 23.58
C ARG A 714 -2.09 -24.72 23.73
N GLU A 715 -1.50 -25.31 22.70
CA GLU A 715 -0.10 -25.72 22.65
C GLU A 715 0.87 -24.53 22.64
N ASP A 716 0.43 -23.37 22.15
CA ASP A 716 1.23 -22.14 22.06
C ASP A 716 1.07 -21.24 23.31
N LEU A 717 0.14 -21.54 24.22
CA LEU A 717 -0.09 -20.73 25.44
C LEU A 717 1.13 -20.69 26.36
N LYS A 718 1.96 -21.74 26.36
CA LYS A 718 3.20 -21.82 27.14
C LYS A 718 4.23 -20.73 26.78
N PHE A 719 4.07 -20.06 25.65
CA PHE A 719 4.89 -18.92 25.23
C PHE A 719 4.27 -17.54 25.50
N GLN A 720 3.00 -17.50 25.90
CA GLN A 720 2.27 -16.27 26.22
C GLN A 720 2.10 -16.07 27.72
N VAL A 721 3.16 -16.38 28.48
CA VAL A 721 3.19 -16.25 29.94
C VAL A 721 4.05 -15.07 30.36
N VAL A 722 3.56 -14.33 31.33
CA VAL A 722 4.21 -13.15 31.88
C VAL A 722 4.25 -13.26 33.40
N PHE A 723 5.35 -12.83 34.01
CA PHE A 723 5.44 -12.71 35.48
C PHE A 723 5.45 -11.24 35.89
N PHE A 724 4.46 -10.82 36.68
CA PHE A 724 4.35 -9.45 37.17
C PHE A 724 3.62 -9.41 38.52
N ALA A 725 4.14 -8.58 39.44
CA ALA A 725 3.57 -8.39 40.78
C ALA A 725 3.33 -9.71 41.54
N ASP A 726 4.34 -10.58 41.56
CA ASP A 726 4.34 -11.86 42.28
C ASP A 726 3.25 -12.84 41.79
N SER A 727 2.78 -12.66 40.55
CA SER A 727 1.77 -13.49 39.91
C SER A 727 2.15 -13.79 38.46
N TYR A 728 1.72 -14.94 37.98
CA TYR A 728 1.83 -15.33 36.58
C TYR A 728 0.54 -14.99 35.84
N TRP A 729 0.68 -14.45 34.63
CA TRP A 729 -0.41 -14.05 33.77
C TRP A 729 -0.28 -14.80 32.45
N VAL A 730 -1.26 -15.64 32.14
CA VAL A 730 -1.33 -16.41 30.89
C VAL A 730 -2.35 -15.74 29.97
N PHE A 731 -1.93 -15.35 28.77
CA PHE A 731 -2.83 -14.75 27.78
C PHE A 731 -3.39 -15.82 26.84
N ASP A 732 -4.71 -15.98 26.83
CA ASP A 732 -5.43 -16.92 25.96
C ASP A 732 -5.70 -16.34 24.57
N THR A 733 -5.31 -15.09 24.36
CA THR A 733 -5.55 -14.32 23.15
C THR A 733 -4.24 -13.72 22.67
N LEU A 734 -4.18 -13.28 21.40
CA LEU A 734 -2.93 -12.77 20.84
C LEU A 734 -2.40 -11.57 21.64
N MET A 735 -1.11 -11.59 21.95
CA MET A 735 -0.42 -10.51 22.64
C MET A 735 0.19 -9.48 21.68
N PHE A 736 0.22 -8.22 22.11
CA PHE A 736 1.00 -7.19 21.43
C PHE A 736 2.50 -7.45 21.62
N GLY A 737 3.23 -7.56 20.51
CA GLY A 737 4.70 -7.69 20.49
C GLY A 737 5.21 -9.02 19.92
N VAL A 738 4.34 -10.02 19.78
CA VAL A 738 4.61 -11.24 19.03
C VAL A 738 4.54 -10.95 17.52
N ALA A 739 5.53 -11.40 16.76
CA ALA A 739 5.71 -11.05 15.34
C ALA A 739 4.55 -11.50 14.43
N SER A 740 3.91 -12.62 14.76
CA SER A 740 2.80 -13.19 13.99
C SER A 740 1.43 -12.56 14.27
N SER A 741 1.23 -11.95 15.43
CA SER A 741 -0.09 -11.40 15.83
C SER A 741 -0.63 -10.36 14.84
N PRO A 742 0.17 -9.40 14.32
CA PRO A 742 -0.25 -8.49 13.25
C PRO A 742 -0.79 -9.21 12.01
N VAL A 743 -0.14 -10.28 11.57
CA VAL A 743 -0.50 -11.00 10.33
C VAL A 743 -1.81 -11.76 10.52
N ILE A 744 -1.93 -12.48 11.63
CA ILE A 744 -3.14 -13.25 11.98
C ILE A 744 -4.36 -12.34 12.01
N TRP A 745 -4.25 -11.21 12.71
CA TRP A 745 -5.35 -10.25 12.78
C TRP A 745 -5.63 -9.54 11.46
N CYS A 746 -4.59 -9.18 10.71
CA CYS A 746 -4.75 -8.59 9.37
C CYS A 746 -5.48 -9.52 8.41
N ARG A 747 -5.29 -10.84 8.51
CA ARG A 747 -6.06 -11.82 7.73
C ARG A 747 -7.53 -11.84 8.13
N THR A 748 -7.82 -11.82 9.43
CA THR A 748 -9.20 -11.69 9.93
C THR A 748 -9.88 -10.43 9.40
N MET A 749 -9.20 -9.28 9.47
CA MET A 749 -9.71 -8.01 8.97
C MET A 749 -9.83 -7.98 7.43
N ALA A 750 -8.91 -8.61 6.71
CA ALA A 750 -9.00 -8.77 5.27
C ALA A 750 -10.22 -9.58 4.87
N GLN A 751 -10.50 -10.68 5.57
CA GLN A 751 -11.67 -11.52 5.31
C GLN A 751 -12.97 -10.81 5.64
N ALA A 752 -13.04 -10.11 6.77
CA ALA A 752 -14.19 -9.27 7.11
C ALA A 752 -14.43 -8.17 6.05
N ALA A 753 -13.36 -7.51 5.58
CA ALA A 753 -13.46 -6.51 4.52
C ALA A 753 -13.95 -7.10 3.19
N ARG A 754 -13.52 -8.32 2.83
CA ARG A 754 -14.04 -9.02 1.64
C ARG A 754 -15.52 -9.34 1.78
N PHE A 755 -15.95 -9.90 2.91
CA PHE A 755 -17.38 -10.18 3.19
C PHE A 755 -18.23 -8.92 3.13
N ALA A 756 -17.80 -7.84 3.79
CA ALA A 756 -18.48 -6.56 3.73
C ALA A 756 -18.58 -6.04 2.30
N GLN A 757 -17.46 -6.05 1.56
CA GLN A 757 -17.41 -5.56 0.19
C GLN A 757 -18.25 -6.41 -0.78
N LEU A 758 -18.39 -7.72 -0.58
CA LEU A 758 -19.21 -8.61 -1.43
C LEU A 758 -20.69 -8.25 -1.39
N MET A 759 -21.17 -7.61 -0.33
CA MET A 759 -22.54 -7.09 -0.25
C MET A 759 -22.78 -5.90 -1.19
N PHE A 760 -21.72 -5.21 -1.64
CA PHE A 760 -21.83 -3.95 -2.38
C PHE A 760 -21.12 -3.98 -3.73
N THR A 761 -21.65 -3.20 -4.65
CA THR A 761 -21.03 -2.92 -5.94
C THR A 761 -19.85 -1.96 -5.77
N SER A 762 -18.85 -2.07 -6.64
CA SER A 762 -17.67 -1.20 -6.61
C SER A 762 -17.95 0.28 -6.91
N ASP A 763 -19.18 0.59 -7.32
CA ASP A 763 -19.64 1.93 -7.67
C ASP A 763 -20.42 2.62 -6.53
N GLU A 764 -20.78 1.90 -5.47
CA GLU A 764 -21.48 2.46 -4.30
C GLU A 764 -20.63 2.47 -3.03
N LEU A 765 -19.74 1.49 -2.84
CA LEU A 765 -18.90 1.35 -1.67
C LEU A 765 -17.53 0.78 -2.04
N ARG A 766 -16.46 1.40 -1.51
CA ARG A 766 -15.09 0.86 -1.58
C ARG A 766 -14.45 0.86 -0.19
N LEU A 767 -13.89 -0.28 0.21
CA LEU A 767 -13.21 -0.47 1.49
C LEU A 767 -11.68 -0.45 1.34
N ASN A 768 -11.03 0.24 2.27
CA ASN A 768 -9.59 0.16 2.54
C ASN A 768 -9.37 0.04 4.05
N THR A 769 -8.73 -1.03 4.51
CA THR A 769 -8.51 -1.32 5.93
C THR A 769 -7.04 -1.21 6.30
N PHE A 770 -6.70 -0.24 7.15
CA PHE A 770 -5.35 -0.10 7.67
C PHE A 770 -5.25 -0.78 9.03
N MET A 771 -4.71 -2.01 9.07
CA MET A 771 -4.67 -2.83 10.28
C MET A 771 -6.07 -3.00 10.90
N ASP A 772 -6.38 -2.24 11.95
CA ASP A 772 -7.60 -2.32 12.75
C ASP A 772 -8.65 -1.29 12.29
N ASP A 773 -8.27 -0.33 11.43
CA ASP A 773 -9.07 0.82 11.03
C ASP A 773 -9.61 0.66 9.58
N PRO A 774 -10.81 0.07 9.38
CA PRO A 774 -11.47 0.08 8.08
C PRO A 774 -11.99 1.48 7.73
N LEU A 775 -11.68 1.91 6.51
CA LEU A 775 -12.16 3.14 5.91
C LEU A 775 -13.08 2.83 4.73
N PHE A 776 -14.29 3.37 4.79
CA PHE A 776 -15.37 3.19 3.83
C PHE A 776 -15.51 4.45 2.99
N VAL A 777 -15.39 4.30 1.66
CA VAL A 777 -15.68 5.36 0.69
C VAL A 777 -17.05 5.06 0.07
N VAL A 778 -18.06 5.84 0.44
CA VAL A 778 -19.46 5.62 0.03
C VAL A 778 -19.91 6.67 -0.95
N ARG A 779 -20.59 6.22 -2.00
CA ARG A 779 -21.27 7.07 -2.97
C ARG A 779 -22.78 6.91 -2.85
N GLY A 780 -23.49 8.02 -2.66
CA GLY A 780 -24.96 8.04 -2.61
C GLY A 780 -25.51 9.36 -2.09
N CYS A 781 -26.83 9.55 -2.15
CA CYS A 781 -27.47 10.64 -1.42
C CYS A 781 -27.31 10.41 0.10
N SER A 782 -27.38 11.45 0.93
CA SER A 782 -27.11 11.34 2.37
C SER A 782 -27.94 10.27 3.08
N GLU A 783 -29.14 9.96 2.61
CA GLU A 783 -29.95 8.87 3.17
C GLU A 783 -29.45 7.48 2.72
N ASN A 784 -29.15 7.29 1.43
CA ASN A 784 -28.64 6.01 0.92
C ASN A 784 -27.23 5.71 1.45
N ALA A 785 -26.37 6.73 1.52
CA ALA A 785 -25.03 6.60 2.09
C ALA A 785 -25.11 6.16 3.57
N ARG A 786 -25.95 6.81 4.39
CA ARG A 786 -26.20 6.38 5.77
C ARG A 786 -26.71 4.95 5.86
N ARG A 787 -27.64 4.54 5.00
CA ARG A 787 -28.16 3.17 4.99
C ARG A 787 -27.06 2.14 4.69
N ILE A 788 -26.18 2.43 3.72
CA ILE A 788 -25.01 1.60 3.42
C ILE A 788 -24.09 1.51 4.65
N LEU A 789 -23.80 2.64 5.30
CA LEU A 789 -22.97 2.68 6.50
C LEU A 789 -23.57 1.88 7.66
N LEU A 790 -24.87 1.98 7.90
CA LEU A 790 -25.57 1.19 8.91
C LEU A 790 -25.55 -0.31 8.61
N LEU A 791 -25.64 -0.69 7.33
CA LEU A 791 -25.58 -2.08 6.91
C LEU A 791 -24.19 -2.69 7.09
N VAL A 792 -23.15 -1.88 6.99
CA VAL A 792 -21.76 -2.33 7.18
C VAL A 792 -21.38 -2.36 8.67
N ALA A 793 -21.96 -1.47 9.47
CA ALA A 793 -21.75 -1.43 10.91
C ALA A 793 -22.50 -2.56 11.66
N LEU A 794 -23.65 -2.97 11.14
CA LEU A 794 -24.42 -4.13 11.58
C LEU A 794 -23.78 -5.43 11.09
#